data_AF-A0A660PUW0-F1
#
_entry.id   AF-A0A660PUW0-F1
#
_cell.length_a   1.000
_cell.length_b   1.000
_cell.length_c   1.000
_cell.angle_alpha   90.00
_cell.angle_beta   90.00
_cell.angle_gamma   90.00
#
_symmetry.space_group_name_H-M   'P 1'
#
loop_
_entity.id
_entity.type
_entity.pdbx_description
1 polymer ?
#
loop_
_entity_poly.entity_id
_entity_poly.type
_entity_poly.pdbx_seq_one_letter_code
_entity_poly.pdbx_strand_id
1 'polypeptide(L)'
;LAFKDITSYLEVDPGTFTFAITPTGSTDEVVVLNPITFIDEQVLTIMVHGSFDNSDEYPLQVRAYIDNNNGDSFVDLQPIQTNIRLLQTSYDAGLVDFRIDAGLAAGNIAYGMSSGYRDVDAGLRNITVTSAGTTSPAVIDFDLNIVDNLDYTVIAVDELAQIDALYVVDDRSPSATDAKIRLVHASPDAPAVDIKLDTGSGTAVFTNSSFKDISDYIEVGAGTYNFVITPTGSTDEVVVFDPVDLTVGSVYTIVAHGTLDGNDAYPFGVRVFIDNGDGDEYVDLIPATTGVRVIHTSYDAPDVDIWVDGATAFTGIGYGISTGYADLNAGTRNLVVTQTGTTTPAVIDITPTLDAYTDYTVFAMDQLSSITAVYTADDRTPDDAAARVRVVHAVPDAPAIDLKLNTADGTPVVENVAFTDITDYTTLAGGDATFVITAASATEDLLIFEPISLVNGNVYTVVAHGTLDSLDSYPFGVRVFIDNDDGSSYVDLTALPPTSNIRVIHTSYDASAVDIRLDDVVEIAALNFGLASSYTEVNSGLRNIVVTPAGSATPEVISIDLMLQKNFEYTILAVDELALIDALYAVDDRTPDPANAKIRFIHAMPDAPTVDIKVGSGMAAATFANVAFKDIENYITVTPGAYSFVVTETGMTDEIVVFDPIDLAAGDVYTIVAMGTFDEGDAVESTIRVFDDNGNGNAYVDLVAAQTNLRVIHTSYDAPNVDIFVDGDMFFQDLAYGLTSGYSDYSAGTRNITINPTGSGTPVIDVTLTLGADIDYTIFAVDEVALIDAVYDADLREPVVSAAKVRFVHASPDAPDVDVKVGIGSGEIVFSNATFKGISDYIEMAAGDYSFVITATGDTNEVIAFDPVTLSNNTVYTIVAHGTLDDGDAYPFGVRVFIDNGDGNTYVDLVEYPMTAQIRVINTSYDAPDLDVWVDGVVGISGLPYSGVAGYGEVDAGIRNIQMTPTGLTVPVVIDTNVAYTRGHEYTAFIVDEFAMIDAVQVDDDRAPNAGMAKLRFVHTSPDAPAFDIKLFTGDGPTAFENTSFKDVTAYTELDGGSYIFVVTENGSTTPVATYQAITVDNG
;
A
#
# COMPACT_ATOMS: atom_id res chain seq x y z
N LEU A 1 -0.47 -6.80 119.22
CA LEU A 1 -1.11 -7.19 120.50
C LEU A 1 -0.88 -8.69 120.69
N ALA A 2 -0.55 -9.15 121.90
CA ALA A 2 -0.54 -10.58 122.19
C ALA A 2 -1.97 -11.12 122.34
N PHE A 3 -2.17 -12.43 122.20
CA PHE A 3 -3.46 -13.06 122.44
C PHE A 3 -3.96 -12.76 123.87
N LYS A 4 -5.20 -12.26 123.98
CA LYS A 4 -5.86 -11.76 125.21
C LYS A 4 -5.41 -10.38 125.72
N ASP A 5 -4.59 -9.64 124.98
CA ASP A 5 -4.30 -8.25 125.34
C ASP A 5 -5.54 -7.36 125.14
N ILE A 6 -5.71 -6.40 126.04
CA ILE A 6 -6.73 -5.35 125.98
C ILE A 6 -6.00 -4.02 126.15
N THR A 7 -6.20 -3.08 125.23
CA THR A 7 -5.59 -1.75 125.30
C THR A 7 -6.42 -0.78 126.13
N SER A 8 -5.84 0.35 126.51
CA SER A 8 -6.62 1.52 126.93
C SER A 8 -7.32 2.15 125.72
N TYR A 9 -8.42 2.87 125.95
CA TYR A 9 -9.06 3.64 124.90
C TYR A 9 -8.11 4.72 124.34
N LEU A 10 -8.20 4.93 123.04
CA LEU A 10 -7.52 6.01 122.32
C LEU A 10 -8.55 7.08 121.97
N GLU A 11 -8.26 8.34 122.32
CA GLU A 11 -9.09 9.48 121.94
C GLU A 11 -8.76 9.89 120.51
N VAL A 12 -9.78 10.01 119.66
CA VAL A 12 -9.66 10.37 118.24
C VAL A 12 -10.67 11.46 117.90
N ASP A 13 -10.34 12.34 116.96
CA ASP A 13 -11.30 13.33 116.44
C ASP A 13 -12.44 12.62 115.68
N PRO A 14 -13.68 13.15 115.70
CA PRO A 14 -14.77 12.61 114.89
C PRO A 14 -14.40 12.57 113.40
N GLY A 15 -14.63 11.42 112.76
CA GLY A 15 -14.18 11.16 111.40
C GLY A 15 -14.31 9.70 111.00
N THR A 16 -14.01 9.40 109.74
CA THR A 16 -14.03 8.05 109.19
C THR A 16 -12.61 7.47 109.19
N PHE A 17 -12.44 6.30 109.78
CA PHE A 17 -11.14 5.64 109.92
C PHE A 17 -11.19 4.23 109.33
N THR A 18 -10.17 3.87 108.57
CA THR A 18 -9.93 2.50 108.11
C THR A 18 -9.05 1.78 109.12
N PHE A 19 -9.30 0.49 109.33
CA PHE A 19 -8.54 -0.34 110.27
C PHE A 19 -7.78 -1.41 109.49
N ALA A 20 -6.51 -1.60 109.82
CA ALA A 20 -5.70 -2.69 109.31
C ALA A 20 -5.13 -3.53 110.46
N ILE A 21 -5.02 -4.83 110.25
CA ILE A 21 -4.33 -5.75 111.14
C ILE A 21 -2.92 -5.97 110.59
N THR A 22 -1.91 -5.60 111.37
CA THR A 22 -0.49 -5.81 111.02
C THR A 22 0.17 -6.80 112.00
N PRO A 23 1.07 -7.68 111.51
CA PRO A 23 1.92 -8.48 112.36
C PRO A 23 2.79 -7.59 113.25
N THR A 24 3.07 -8.04 114.47
CA THR A 24 3.84 -7.22 115.43
C THR A 24 5.24 -6.95 114.89
N GLY A 25 5.57 -5.67 114.64
CA GLY A 25 6.85 -5.24 114.08
C GLY A 25 6.91 -5.18 112.56
N SER A 26 5.81 -5.49 111.86
CA SER A 26 5.67 -5.28 110.42
C SER A 26 4.79 -4.06 110.12
N THR A 27 5.03 -3.43 108.98
CA THR A 27 4.14 -2.46 108.35
C THR A 27 3.15 -3.11 107.37
N ASP A 28 3.28 -4.41 107.12
CA ASP A 28 2.43 -5.13 106.18
C ASP A 28 1.03 -5.28 106.74
N GLU A 29 0.06 -4.70 106.05
CA GLU A 29 -1.35 -4.79 106.38
C GLU A 29 -1.86 -6.16 105.92
N VAL A 30 -2.07 -7.09 106.83
CA VAL A 30 -2.48 -8.47 106.49
C VAL A 30 -3.99 -8.54 106.28
N VAL A 31 -4.79 -7.71 106.95
CA VAL A 31 -6.22 -7.58 106.66
C VAL A 31 -6.59 -6.12 106.78
N VAL A 32 -7.14 -5.52 105.72
CA VAL A 32 -7.72 -4.17 105.75
C VAL A 32 -9.24 -4.29 105.86
N LEU A 33 -9.84 -3.57 106.80
CA LEU A 33 -11.26 -3.68 107.16
C LEU A 33 -12.05 -2.45 106.72
N ASN A 34 -13.34 -2.64 106.45
CA ASN A 34 -14.25 -1.55 106.11
C ASN A 34 -14.16 -0.38 107.10
N PRO A 35 -14.21 0.88 106.61
CA PRO A 35 -14.05 2.03 107.46
C PRO A 35 -15.23 2.20 108.44
N ILE A 36 -14.94 2.70 109.63
CA ILE A 36 -15.95 3.07 110.63
C ILE A 36 -15.92 4.58 110.86
N THR A 37 -17.10 5.18 111.00
CA THR A 37 -17.23 6.61 111.31
C THR A 37 -17.45 6.81 112.80
N PHE A 38 -16.52 7.51 113.45
CA PHE A 38 -16.63 7.97 114.83
C PHE A 38 -17.42 9.28 114.85
N ILE A 39 -18.52 9.33 115.61
CA ILE A 39 -19.23 10.58 115.91
C ILE A 39 -18.81 11.13 117.28
N ASP A 40 -19.15 12.39 117.53
CA ASP A 40 -18.87 13.05 118.81
C ASP A 40 -19.43 12.24 120.00
N GLU A 41 -18.66 12.19 121.09
CA GLU A 41 -18.92 11.42 122.32
C GLU A 41 -19.05 9.88 122.18
N GLN A 42 -18.73 9.29 121.02
CA GLN A 42 -18.81 7.83 120.80
C GLN A 42 -17.64 7.06 121.44
N VAL A 43 -17.94 5.91 122.08
CA VAL A 43 -16.92 4.99 122.63
C VAL A 43 -17.09 3.62 122.00
N LEU A 44 -16.01 3.07 121.44
CA LEU A 44 -16.00 1.77 120.78
C LEU A 44 -14.91 0.86 121.35
N THR A 45 -15.22 -0.44 121.50
CA THR A 45 -14.23 -1.50 121.69
C THR A 45 -14.12 -2.33 120.42
N ILE A 46 -12.93 -2.37 119.82
CA ILE A 46 -12.64 -3.22 118.66
C ILE A 46 -12.06 -4.54 119.15
N MET A 47 -12.73 -5.65 118.83
CA MET A 47 -12.35 -7.00 119.20
C MET A 47 -11.98 -7.80 117.95
N VAL A 48 -10.76 -8.32 117.90
CA VAL A 48 -10.31 -9.30 116.91
C VAL A 48 -10.38 -10.69 117.53
N HIS A 49 -11.10 -11.63 116.91
CA HIS A 49 -11.33 -12.98 117.42
C HIS A 49 -11.45 -14.01 116.28
N GLY A 50 -11.32 -15.31 116.58
CA GLY A 50 -11.32 -16.35 115.54
C GLY A 50 -9.92 -16.81 115.13
N SER A 51 -9.83 -17.63 114.09
CA SER A 51 -8.60 -18.21 113.55
C SER A 51 -8.14 -17.50 112.27
N PHE A 52 -6.84 -17.32 112.10
CA PHE A 52 -6.25 -16.84 110.84
C PHE A 52 -6.27 -17.91 109.73
N ASP A 53 -6.51 -19.17 110.09
CA ASP A 53 -6.71 -20.27 109.13
C ASP A 53 -8.17 -20.24 108.65
N ASN A 54 -8.36 -19.84 107.40
CA ASN A 54 -9.68 -19.74 106.79
C ASN A 54 -10.35 -21.11 106.57
N SER A 55 -9.64 -22.22 106.80
CA SER A 55 -10.22 -23.57 106.79
C SER A 55 -10.85 -23.99 108.13
N ASP A 56 -10.65 -23.21 109.20
CA ASP A 56 -11.27 -23.46 110.51
C ASP A 56 -12.75 -23.05 110.54
N GLU A 57 -13.56 -23.71 111.39
CA GLU A 57 -15.01 -23.45 111.55
C GLU A 57 -15.32 -22.01 112.07
N TYR A 58 -14.31 -21.30 112.58
CA TYR A 58 -14.43 -19.95 113.15
C TYR A 58 -13.32 -19.04 112.59
N PRO A 59 -13.52 -18.43 111.40
CA PRO A 59 -12.53 -17.57 110.77
C PRO A 59 -12.33 -16.27 111.56
N LEU A 60 -11.26 -15.56 111.23
CA LEU A 60 -10.92 -14.27 111.82
C LEU A 60 -12.07 -13.28 111.61
N GLN A 61 -12.59 -12.74 112.70
CA GLN A 61 -13.65 -11.76 112.75
C GLN A 61 -13.18 -10.54 113.54
N VAL A 62 -13.59 -9.35 113.08
CA VAL A 62 -13.37 -8.11 113.80
C VAL A 62 -14.70 -7.42 114.06
N ARG A 63 -14.96 -7.10 115.32
CA ARG A 63 -16.20 -6.44 115.74
C ARG A 63 -15.91 -5.18 116.52
N ALA A 64 -16.61 -4.10 116.19
CA ALA A 64 -16.60 -2.86 116.95
C ALA A 64 -17.87 -2.77 117.80
N TYR A 65 -17.74 -2.94 119.12
CA TYR A 65 -18.83 -2.83 120.09
C TYR A 65 -19.03 -1.37 120.51
N ILE A 66 -20.26 -0.88 120.51
CA ILE A 66 -20.59 0.49 120.93
C ILE A 66 -20.82 0.50 122.44
N ASP A 67 -19.84 0.96 123.21
CA ASP A 67 -19.81 0.81 124.67
C ASP A 67 -20.65 1.87 125.39
N ASN A 68 -20.88 3.03 124.78
CA ASN A 68 -21.67 4.11 125.37
C ASN A 68 -23.18 4.02 125.08
N ASN A 69 -23.66 2.93 124.47
CA ASN A 69 -25.07 2.64 124.22
C ASN A 69 -25.42 1.22 124.68
N ASN A 70 -25.62 1.03 125.99
CA ASN A 70 -26.01 -0.20 126.71
C ASN A 70 -25.23 -1.52 126.43
N GLY A 71 -24.27 -1.52 125.49
CA GLY A 71 -23.40 -2.64 125.15
C GLY A 71 -24.01 -3.68 124.21
N ASP A 72 -25.27 -3.53 123.78
CA ASP A 72 -25.98 -4.56 123.00
C ASP A 72 -25.87 -4.34 121.47
N SER A 73 -25.12 -3.32 121.03
CA SER A 73 -24.95 -2.99 119.61
C SER A 73 -23.49 -3.09 119.17
N PHE A 74 -23.25 -3.70 118.01
CA PHE A 74 -21.93 -3.83 117.41
C PHE A 74 -22.01 -3.63 115.90
N VAL A 75 -20.86 -3.30 115.31
CA VAL A 75 -20.63 -3.26 113.87
C VAL A 75 -19.64 -4.38 113.54
N ASP A 76 -20.02 -5.27 112.62
CA ASP A 76 -19.09 -6.24 112.05
C ASP A 76 -18.18 -5.51 111.06
N LEU A 77 -16.88 -5.48 111.36
CA LEU A 77 -15.86 -4.98 110.45
C LEU A 77 -15.46 -6.15 109.53
N GLN A 78 -15.93 -6.11 108.29
CA GLN A 78 -15.55 -7.08 107.26
C GLN A 78 -14.25 -6.63 106.57
N PRO A 79 -13.41 -7.57 106.09
CA PRO A 79 -12.34 -7.26 105.16
C PRO A 79 -12.88 -6.47 103.96
N ILE A 80 -12.12 -5.47 103.50
CA ILE A 80 -12.43 -4.83 102.23
C ILE A 80 -12.12 -5.84 101.13
N GLN A 81 -13.12 -6.16 100.30
CA GLN A 81 -12.93 -7.04 99.16
C GLN A 81 -12.68 -6.23 97.90
N THR A 82 -11.81 -6.76 97.05
CA THR A 82 -11.56 -6.31 95.69
C THR A 82 -11.42 -7.53 94.78
N ASN A 83 -11.08 -7.37 93.50
CA ASN A 83 -10.99 -8.50 92.59
C ASN A 83 -9.56 -8.84 92.17
N ILE A 84 -9.30 -10.12 91.95
CA ILE A 84 -8.08 -10.63 91.33
C ILE A 84 -8.40 -11.75 90.34
N ARG A 85 -7.69 -11.81 89.21
CA ARG A 85 -7.76 -12.96 88.28
C ARG A 85 -6.39 -13.50 87.93
N LEU A 86 -6.34 -14.73 87.45
CA LEU A 86 -5.19 -15.35 86.79
C LEU A 86 -5.47 -15.46 85.28
N LEU A 87 -4.56 -14.95 84.45
CA LEU A 87 -4.45 -15.30 83.04
C LEU A 87 -3.37 -16.37 82.89
N GLN A 88 -3.75 -17.55 82.41
CA GLN A 88 -2.81 -18.65 82.21
C GLN A 88 -2.28 -18.64 80.76
N THR A 89 -1.07 -18.14 80.56
CA THR A 89 -0.40 -18.06 79.24
C THR A 89 0.84 -18.96 79.14
N SER A 90 1.14 -19.74 80.17
CA SER A 90 2.19 -20.76 80.12
C SER A 90 1.68 -21.99 79.36
N TYR A 91 2.25 -22.26 78.18
CA TYR A 91 1.69 -23.18 77.19
C TYR A 91 1.86 -24.67 77.52
N ASP A 92 2.92 -25.05 78.21
CA ASP A 92 3.26 -26.43 78.58
C ASP A 92 3.00 -26.75 80.07
N ALA A 93 2.48 -25.79 80.85
CA ALA A 93 2.13 -25.98 82.26
C ALA A 93 0.90 -26.90 82.50
N GLY A 94 0.14 -27.21 81.44
CA GLY A 94 -1.10 -27.98 81.53
C GLY A 94 -2.23 -27.20 82.21
N LEU A 95 -3.22 -27.93 82.77
CA LEU A 95 -4.29 -27.31 83.55
C LEU A 95 -3.75 -26.89 84.93
N VAL A 96 -4.04 -25.66 85.34
CA VAL A 96 -3.59 -25.11 86.63
C VAL A 96 -4.74 -24.71 87.53
N ASP A 97 -4.47 -24.71 88.83
CA ASP A 97 -5.34 -24.15 89.86
C ASP A 97 -4.73 -22.86 90.42
N PHE A 98 -5.53 -21.81 90.49
CA PHE A 98 -5.23 -20.52 91.10
C PHE A 98 -5.66 -20.52 92.57
N ARG A 99 -4.73 -20.20 93.47
CA ARG A 99 -4.92 -20.28 94.92
C ARG A 99 -4.51 -18.98 95.62
N ILE A 100 -5.30 -18.59 96.61
CA ILE A 100 -5.08 -17.42 97.46
C ILE A 100 -5.06 -17.91 98.91
N ASP A 101 -3.97 -17.64 99.64
CA ASP A 101 -3.75 -18.10 101.01
C ASP A 101 -4.02 -19.61 101.18
N ALA A 102 -3.50 -20.42 100.25
CA ALA A 102 -3.72 -21.87 100.08
C ALA A 102 -5.16 -22.32 99.73
N GLY A 103 -6.16 -21.44 99.77
CA GLY A 103 -7.52 -21.69 99.33
C GLY A 103 -7.64 -21.70 97.80
N LEU A 104 -8.48 -22.59 97.25
CA LEU A 104 -8.75 -22.63 95.80
C LEU A 104 -9.65 -21.47 95.38
N ALA A 105 -9.09 -20.52 94.62
CA ALA A 105 -9.84 -19.38 94.07
C ALA A 105 -10.50 -19.75 92.72
N ALA A 106 -9.78 -20.48 91.87
CA ALA A 106 -10.30 -21.05 90.63
C ALA A 106 -9.48 -22.28 90.22
N GLY A 107 -10.11 -23.30 89.63
CA GLY A 107 -9.45 -24.56 89.29
C GLY A 107 -9.61 -24.97 87.83
N ASN A 108 -8.71 -25.83 87.36
CA ASN A 108 -8.67 -26.36 85.98
C ASN A 108 -8.58 -25.28 84.89
N ILE A 109 -7.83 -24.22 85.12
CA ILE A 109 -7.61 -23.13 84.15
C ILE A 109 -6.65 -23.66 83.08
N ALA A 110 -7.10 -23.66 81.83
CA ALA A 110 -6.30 -24.11 80.69
C ALA A 110 -5.40 -23.00 80.14
N TYR A 111 -4.41 -23.39 79.34
CA TYR A 111 -3.61 -22.46 78.53
C TYR A 111 -4.51 -21.54 77.69
N GLY A 112 -4.17 -20.25 77.68
CA GLY A 112 -4.92 -19.19 77.03
C GLY A 112 -6.19 -18.75 77.78
N MET A 113 -6.52 -19.33 78.94
CA MET A 113 -7.77 -19.03 79.64
C MET A 113 -7.55 -18.13 80.87
N SER A 114 -8.62 -17.42 81.23
CA SER A 114 -8.69 -16.61 82.45
C SER A 114 -9.44 -17.38 83.54
N SER A 115 -9.04 -17.16 84.80
CA SER A 115 -9.83 -17.60 85.95
C SER A 115 -11.15 -16.86 86.08
N GLY A 116 -11.33 -15.73 85.40
CA GLY A 116 -12.28 -14.68 85.77
C GLY A 116 -11.86 -13.97 87.05
N TYR A 117 -12.38 -12.77 87.28
CA TYR A 117 -12.18 -12.02 88.53
C TYR A 117 -12.80 -12.79 89.71
N ARG A 118 -12.03 -12.89 90.79
CA ARG A 118 -12.40 -13.55 92.04
C ARG A 118 -12.25 -12.56 93.17
N ASP A 119 -13.20 -12.59 94.10
CA ASP A 119 -13.13 -11.77 95.30
C ASP A 119 -11.86 -12.13 96.10
N VAL A 120 -11.13 -11.12 96.52
CA VAL A 120 -9.96 -11.23 97.39
C VAL A 120 -10.00 -10.14 98.43
N ASP A 121 -9.66 -10.50 99.66
CA ASP A 121 -9.58 -9.55 100.75
C ASP A 121 -8.32 -8.67 100.60
N ALA A 122 -8.43 -7.37 100.89
CA ALA A 122 -7.32 -6.43 100.85
C ALA A 122 -6.30 -6.69 101.98
N GLY A 123 -5.03 -6.43 101.66
CA GLY A 123 -3.83 -6.67 102.46
C GLY A 123 -2.84 -7.61 101.76
N LEU A 124 -1.77 -7.98 102.47
CA LEU A 124 -0.77 -8.95 102.00
C LEU A 124 -1.40 -10.34 101.87
N ARG A 125 -1.42 -10.90 100.65
CA ARG A 125 -1.97 -12.22 100.30
C ARG A 125 -0.91 -13.08 99.64
N ASN A 126 -0.89 -14.37 99.96
CA ASN A 126 -0.03 -15.33 99.26
C ASN A 126 -0.75 -15.86 98.01
N ILE A 127 -0.15 -15.63 96.85
CA ILE A 127 -0.67 -15.99 95.55
C ILE A 127 0.09 -17.20 95.02
N THR A 128 -0.62 -18.30 94.79
CA THR A 128 -0.02 -19.54 94.29
C THR A 128 -0.73 -20.09 93.05
N VAL A 129 0.06 -20.66 92.14
CA VAL A 129 -0.45 -21.45 91.00
C VAL A 129 0.13 -22.85 91.12
N THR A 130 -0.71 -23.87 90.93
CA THR A 130 -0.37 -25.29 91.11
C THR A 130 -0.94 -26.11 89.96
N SER A 131 -0.43 -27.32 89.72
CA SER A 131 -1.08 -28.24 88.80
C SER A 131 -2.51 -28.54 89.27
N ALA A 132 -3.46 -28.64 88.35
CA ALA A 132 -4.87 -28.83 88.66
C ALA A 132 -5.11 -30.03 89.60
N GLY A 133 -5.88 -29.81 90.66
CA GLY A 133 -6.21 -30.82 91.67
C GLY A 133 -5.10 -31.11 92.70
N THR A 134 -3.98 -30.38 92.67
CA THR A 134 -2.87 -30.52 93.62
C THR A 134 -2.66 -29.26 94.45
N THR A 135 -2.09 -29.36 95.65
CA THR A 135 -1.73 -28.19 96.48
C THR A 135 -0.21 -27.94 96.53
N SER A 136 0.60 -28.82 95.93
CA SER A 136 2.06 -28.75 95.93
C SER A 136 2.66 -29.66 94.84
N PRO A 137 3.79 -29.29 94.21
CA PRO A 137 4.49 -28.00 94.35
C PRO A 137 3.71 -26.86 93.68
N ALA A 138 3.80 -25.67 94.25
CA ALA A 138 3.40 -24.45 93.57
C ALA A 138 4.45 -24.11 92.50
N VAL A 139 3.99 -23.81 91.29
CA VAL A 139 4.83 -23.40 90.16
C VAL A 139 5.02 -21.88 90.13
N ILE A 140 4.08 -21.15 90.74
CA ILE A 140 4.18 -19.73 91.09
C ILE A 140 3.84 -19.63 92.58
N ASP A 141 4.63 -18.88 93.35
CA ASP A 141 4.42 -18.61 94.78
C ASP A 141 5.05 -17.27 95.17
N PHE A 142 4.22 -16.27 95.44
CA PHE A 142 4.68 -14.94 95.88
C PHE A 142 3.64 -14.24 96.75
N ASP A 143 4.10 -13.30 97.57
CA ASP A 143 3.20 -12.45 98.36
C ASP A 143 2.89 -11.15 97.61
N LEU A 144 1.61 -10.83 97.48
CA LEU A 144 1.10 -9.62 96.83
C LEU A 144 0.34 -8.76 97.83
N ASN A 145 0.68 -7.48 97.93
CA ASN A 145 -0.08 -6.53 98.74
C ASN A 145 -1.29 -6.00 97.97
N ILE A 146 -2.47 -6.54 98.25
CA ILE A 146 -3.73 -6.16 97.62
C ILE A 146 -4.25 -4.88 98.27
N VAL A 147 -4.20 -3.76 97.54
CA VAL A 147 -4.79 -2.49 97.99
C VAL A 147 -6.30 -2.48 97.74
N ASP A 148 -7.05 -1.80 98.61
CA ASP A 148 -8.49 -1.67 98.50
C ASP A 148 -8.95 -0.92 97.24
N ASN A 149 -10.11 -1.30 96.69
CA ASN A 149 -10.72 -0.71 95.49
C ASN A 149 -9.85 -0.77 94.21
N LEU A 150 -8.82 -1.60 94.17
CA LEU A 150 -8.01 -1.88 92.99
C LEU A 150 -8.19 -3.33 92.57
N ASP A 151 -8.47 -3.55 91.30
CA ASP A 151 -8.56 -4.90 90.75
C ASP A 151 -7.19 -5.34 90.20
N TYR A 152 -6.90 -6.63 90.20
CA TYR A 152 -5.60 -7.17 89.81
C TYR A 152 -5.70 -8.28 88.77
N THR A 153 -4.77 -8.29 87.82
CA THR A 153 -4.52 -9.42 86.93
C THR A 153 -3.15 -9.98 87.25
N VAL A 154 -3.09 -11.27 87.58
CA VAL A 154 -1.87 -12.08 87.63
C VAL A 154 -1.76 -12.85 86.32
N ILE A 155 -0.57 -12.93 85.73
CA ILE A 155 -0.32 -13.58 84.46
C ILE A 155 0.76 -14.63 84.69
N ALA A 156 0.39 -15.89 84.50
CA ALA A 156 1.35 -16.98 84.43
C ALA A 156 1.89 -17.04 83.00
N VAL A 157 3.18 -16.77 82.81
CA VAL A 157 3.82 -16.58 81.50
C VAL A 157 5.07 -17.45 81.37
N ASP A 158 5.54 -17.66 80.14
CA ASP A 158 6.70 -18.49 79.79
C ASP A 158 6.45 -20.01 79.86
N GLU A 159 7.44 -20.82 79.49
CA GLU A 159 7.39 -22.28 79.63
C GLU A 159 7.38 -22.72 81.10
N LEU A 160 6.81 -23.89 81.44
CA LEU A 160 6.68 -24.42 82.79
C LEU A 160 8.02 -24.48 83.53
N ALA A 161 9.11 -24.73 82.81
CA ALA A 161 10.46 -24.76 83.36
C ALA A 161 10.97 -23.38 83.81
N GLN A 162 10.44 -22.30 83.23
CA GLN A 162 10.81 -20.90 83.47
C GLN A 162 9.61 -20.05 83.87
N ILE A 163 8.52 -20.70 84.28
CA ILE A 163 7.23 -20.05 84.48
C ILE A 163 7.38 -18.91 85.48
N ASP A 164 6.83 -17.77 85.11
CA ASP A 164 6.95 -16.54 85.84
C ASP A 164 5.56 -15.97 86.12
N ALA A 165 5.48 -15.13 87.15
CA ALA A 165 4.25 -14.45 87.54
C ALA A 165 4.43 -12.96 87.35
N LEU A 166 3.73 -12.41 86.38
CA LEU A 166 3.56 -10.96 86.26
C LEU A 166 2.26 -10.57 86.96
N TYR A 167 2.19 -9.36 87.49
CA TYR A 167 0.93 -8.82 87.98
C TYR A 167 0.81 -7.33 87.67
N VAL A 168 -0.42 -6.88 87.51
CA VAL A 168 -0.77 -5.49 87.18
C VAL A 168 -2.08 -5.10 87.85
N VAL A 169 -2.22 -3.80 88.15
CA VAL A 169 -3.48 -3.22 88.62
C VAL A 169 -4.35 -2.89 87.42
N ASP A 170 -5.62 -3.28 87.46
CA ASP A 170 -6.58 -3.13 86.38
C ASP A 170 -7.46 -1.89 86.59
N ASP A 171 -7.41 -0.95 85.65
CA ASP A 171 -8.38 0.14 85.57
C ASP A 171 -9.56 -0.26 84.67
N ARG A 172 -10.50 -0.97 85.29
CA ARG A 172 -11.71 -1.52 84.65
C ARG A 172 -12.84 -0.50 84.48
N SER A 173 -12.59 0.78 84.79
CA SER A 173 -13.60 1.82 84.63
C SER A 173 -13.89 2.08 83.14
N PRO A 174 -15.16 2.02 82.70
CA PRO A 174 -15.51 2.19 81.29
C PRO A 174 -15.36 3.65 80.86
N SER A 175 -14.84 3.87 79.66
CA SER A 175 -14.82 5.21 79.04
C SER A 175 -16.20 5.57 78.47
N ALA A 176 -16.59 6.84 78.57
CA ALA A 176 -17.92 7.29 78.13
C ALA A 176 -18.02 7.50 76.60
N THR A 177 -16.88 7.65 75.93
CA THR A 177 -16.78 7.96 74.49
C THR A 177 -16.03 6.90 73.70
N ASP A 178 -15.14 6.15 74.35
CA ASP A 178 -14.15 5.31 73.69
C ASP A 178 -14.15 3.88 74.27
N ALA A 179 -13.42 2.97 73.63
CA ALA A 179 -13.03 1.69 74.22
C ALA A 179 -11.68 1.85 74.93
N LYS A 180 -11.43 1.08 75.99
CA LYS A 180 -10.10 0.99 76.61
C LYS A 180 -9.43 -0.31 76.22
N ILE A 181 -8.19 -0.27 75.80
CA ILE A 181 -7.40 -1.46 75.46
C ILE A 181 -6.05 -1.41 76.17
N ARG A 182 -5.52 -2.58 76.52
CA ARG A 182 -4.10 -2.79 76.87
C ARG A 182 -3.58 -4.04 76.19
N LEU A 183 -2.26 -4.18 76.14
CA LEU A 183 -1.56 -5.32 75.58
C LEU A 183 -0.75 -6.03 76.66
N VAL A 184 -0.79 -7.36 76.63
CA VAL A 184 0.09 -8.28 77.33
C VAL A 184 0.85 -9.06 76.27
N HIS A 185 2.18 -8.98 76.29
CA HIS A 185 3.01 -9.77 75.39
C HIS A 185 3.54 -11.02 76.11
N ALA A 186 2.82 -12.14 75.94
CA ALA A 186 3.11 -13.43 76.57
C ALA A 186 3.76 -14.48 75.63
N SER A 187 4.13 -14.11 74.40
CA SER A 187 4.87 -14.98 73.47
C SER A 187 6.40 -14.89 73.71
N PRO A 188 7.09 -15.98 74.10
CA PRO A 188 8.50 -15.94 74.53
C PRO A 188 9.53 -15.83 73.39
N ASP A 189 9.19 -16.27 72.18
CA ASP A 189 10.07 -16.29 71.02
C ASP A 189 9.73 -15.23 69.97
N ALA A 190 8.64 -14.47 70.18
CA ALA A 190 8.34 -13.30 69.37
C ALA A 190 9.28 -12.12 69.71
N PRO A 191 9.81 -11.42 68.69
CA PRO A 191 10.59 -10.21 68.90
C PRO A 191 9.70 -9.07 69.43
N ALA A 192 10.30 -7.93 69.79
CA ALA A 192 9.52 -6.75 70.13
C ALA A 192 8.67 -6.28 68.92
N VAL A 193 7.40 -6.01 69.17
CA VAL A 193 6.41 -5.65 68.15
C VAL A 193 5.72 -4.32 68.45
N ASP A 194 5.22 -3.70 67.38
CA ASP A 194 4.22 -2.63 67.46
C ASP A 194 2.86 -3.19 67.02
N ILE A 195 1.80 -2.78 67.71
CA ILE A 195 0.41 -3.05 67.34
C ILE A 195 -0.18 -1.78 66.76
N LYS A 196 -0.70 -1.87 65.53
CA LYS A 196 -1.22 -0.75 64.76
C LYS A 196 -2.66 -1.00 64.32
N LEU A 197 -3.37 0.09 64.03
CA LEU A 197 -4.73 0.04 63.51
C LEU A 197 -4.72 0.14 61.98
N ASP A 198 -5.54 -0.71 61.36
CA ASP A 198 -5.90 -0.82 59.95
C ASP A 198 -4.79 -1.25 58.99
N THR A 199 -3.58 -0.69 59.10
CA THR A 199 -2.43 -1.01 58.24
C THR A 199 -1.11 -0.91 59.02
N GLY A 200 -0.03 -1.45 58.47
CA GLY A 200 1.32 -1.36 59.01
C GLY A 200 1.88 0.08 59.03
N SER A 201 1.30 0.99 58.25
CA SER A 201 1.58 2.43 58.31
C SER A 201 0.57 3.22 59.15
N GLY A 202 -0.41 2.53 59.75
CA GLY A 202 -1.48 3.11 60.54
C GLY A 202 -1.03 3.60 61.92
N THR A 203 -2.01 4.02 62.73
CA THR A 203 -1.74 4.54 64.07
C THR A 203 -1.28 3.41 64.98
N ALA A 204 -0.07 3.52 65.53
CA ALA A 204 0.41 2.59 66.55
C ALA A 204 -0.31 2.85 67.88
N VAL A 205 -0.96 1.82 68.39
CA VAL A 205 -1.63 1.82 69.70
C VAL A 205 -0.72 1.27 70.79
N PHE A 206 0.19 0.35 70.45
CA PHE A 206 1.27 -0.10 71.34
C PHE A 206 2.57 -0.17 70.56
N THR A 207 3.67 0.29 71.17
CA THR A 207 4.98 0.35 70.50
C THR A 207 6.05 -0.32 71.35
N ASN A 208 7.02 -0.97 70.72
CA ASN A 208 8.15 -1.65 71.36
C ASN A 208 7.71 -2.56 72.50
N SER A 209 6.63 -3.32 72.26
CA SER A 209 6.10 -4.27 73.24
C SER A 209 6.91 -5.56 73.13
N SER A 210 7.69 -5.87 74.15
CA SER A 210 8.57 -7.03 74.23
C SER A 210 7.99 -8.10 75.15
N PHE A 211 8.51 -9.33 75.06
CA PHE A 211 8.07 -10.43 75.92
C PHE A 211 8.10 -10.07 77.41
N LYS A 212 7.02 -10.40 78.12
CA LYS A 212 6.71 -10.04 79.51
C LYS A 212 6.33 -8.58 79.75
N ASP A 213 6.18 -7.76 78.72
CA ASP A 213 5.62 -6.41 78.86
C ASP A 213 4.10 -6.45 79.03
N ILE A 214 3.61 -5.58 79.92
CA ILE A 214 2.21 -5.27 80.12
C ILE A 214 2.06 -3.75 79.97
N SER A 215 1.25 -3.29 79.02
CA SER A 215 1.01 -1.87 78.83
C SER A 215 -0.05 -1.33 79.80
N ASP A 216 -0.02 -0.02 80.01
CA ASP A 216 -1.14 0.71 80.61
C ASP A 216 -2.35 0.67 79.67
N TYR A 217 -3.56 0.83 80.22
CA TYR A 217 -4.75 1.03 79.40
C TYR A 217 -4.68 2.37 78.66
N ILE A 218 -5.03 2.33 77.39
CA ILE A 218 -5.22 3.51 76.54
C ILE A 218 -6.65 3.55 75.99
N GLU A 219 -7.14 4.74 75.68
CA GLU A 219 -8.44 4.93 75.03
C GLU A 219 -8.27 4.92 73.51
N VAL A 220 -9.09 4.13 72.82
CA VAL A 220 -9.18 4.05 71.38
C VAL A 220 -10.63 4.27 70.98
N GLY A 221 -10.84 5.12 69.98
CA GLY A 221 -12.18 5.43 69.47
C GLY A 221 -12.97 4.16 69.15
N ALA A 222 -14.27 4.17 69.44
CA ALA A 222 -15.12 3.04 69.05
C ALA A 222 -15.27 2.97 67.53
N GLY A 223 -15.19 1.76 66.98
CA GLY A 223 -15.18 1.52 65.54
C GLY A 223 -14.74 0.10 65.20
N THR A 224 -14.81 -0.26 63.92
CA THR A 224 -14.29 -1.51 63.39
C THR A 224 -12.86 -1.29 62.92
N TYR A 225 -11.91 -2.09 63.38
CA TYR A 225 -10.49 -1.97 63.06
C TYR A 225 -9.89 -3.32 62.69
N ASN A 226 -8.94 -3.33 61.74
CA ASN A 226 -8.01 -4.44 61.58
C ASN A 226 -6.81 -4.20 62.49
N PHE A 227 -6.54 -5.09 63.43
CA PHE A 227 -5.29 -5.00 64.19
C PHE A 227 -4.14 -5.56 63.35
N VAL A 228 -3.02 -4.84 63.29
CA VAL A 228 -1.83 -5.23 62.54
C VAL A 228 -0.63 -5.30 63.47
N ILE A 229 0.10 -6.41 63.42
CA ILE A 229 1.36 -6.60 64.14
C ILE A 229 2.51 -6.32 63.17
N THR A 230 3.43 -5.44 63.60
CA THR A 230 4.64 -5.11 62.85
C THR A 230 5.88 -5.26 63.76
N PRO A 231 7.07 -5.55 63.22
CA PRO A 231 8.31 -5.41 63.99
C PRO A 231 8.45 -3.96 64.46
N THR A 232 9.02 -3.74 65.65
CA THR A 232 9.13 -2.38 66.21
C THR A 232 9.76 -1.38 65.24
N GLY A 233 9.04 -0.29 64.97
CA GLY A 233 9.45 0.78 64.07
C GLY A 233 9.38 0.46 62.57
N SER A 234 8.93 -0.73 62.18
CA SER A 234 8.72 -1.12 60.78
C SER A 234 7.27 -0.84 60.33
N THR A 235 7.04 -0.83 59.03
CA THR A 235 5.69 -0.85 58.41
C THR A 235 5.34 -2.23 57.84
N ASP A 236 6.24 -3.21 57.93
CA ASP A 236 6.03 -4.55 57.41
C ASP A 236 4.96 -5.27 58.26
N GLU A 237 3.90 -5.69 57.59
CA GLU A 237 2.73 -6.29 58.22
C GLU A 237 2.98 -7.79 58.44
N VAL A 238 3.35 -8.20 59.65
CA VAL A 238 3.68 -9.61 59.95
C VAL A 238 2.42 -10.43 60.13
N VAL A 239 1.46 -9.91 60.89
CA VAL A 239 0.12 -10.50 61.06
C VAL A 239 -0.92 -9.39 60.91
N VAL A 240 -1.83 -9.57 59.97
CA VAL A 240 -3.04 -8.76 59.82
C VAL A 240 -4.19 -9.62 60.32
N PHE A 241 -5.02 -9.10 61.23
CA PHE A 241 -6.21 -9.79 61.72
C PHE A 241 -7.48 -9.35 60.99
N ASP A 242 -8.49 -10.21 61.00
CA ASP A 242 -9.86 -9.89 60.59
C ASP A 242 -10.38 -8.64 61.34
N PRO A 243 -11.27 -7.85 60.72
CA PRO A 243 -11.81 -6.66 61.37
C PRO A 243 -12.56 -7.00 62.67
N VAL A 244 -12.29 -6.24 63.73
CA VAL A 244 -12.93 -6.37 65.04
C VAL A 244 -13.54 -5.05 65.50
N ASP A 245 -14.73 -5.13 66.11
CA ASP A 245 -15.44 -3.99 66.67
C ASP A 245 -14.96 -3.65 68.09
N LEU A 246 -14.45 -2.44 68.26
CA LEU A 246 -14.25 -1.81 69.56
C LEU A 246 -15.51 -1.03 69.95
N THR A 247 -16.16 -1.42 71.04
CA THR A 247 -17.41 -0.79 71.49
C THR A 247 -17.19 0.23 72.61
N VAL A 248 -17.90 1.36 72.55
CA VAL A 248 -17.87 2.39 73.61
C VAL A 248 -18.14 1.76 74.97
N GLY A 249 -17.30 2.11 75.96
CA GLY A 249 -17.45 1.67 77.34
C GLY A 249 -16.95 0.26 77.63
N SER A 250 -16.43 -0.47 76.65
CA SER A 250 -15.74 -1.74 76.89
C SER A 250 -14.28 -1.53 77.28
N VAL A 251 -13.78 -2.41 78.15
CA VAL A 251 -12.38 -2.42 78.60
C VAL A 251 -11.78 -3.77 78.26
N TYR A 252 -10.66 -3.81 77.54
CA TYR A 252 -10.09 -5.03 76.98
C TYR A 252 -8.63 -5.25 77.37
N THR A 253 -8.28 -6.51 77.66
CA THR A 253 -6.89 -6.98 77.73
C THR A 253 -6.59 -7.84 76.51
N ILE A 254 -5.76 -7.34 75.60
CA ILE A 254 -5.26 -8.06 74.42
C ILE A 254 -4.02 -8.85 74.85
N VAL A 255 -3.99 -10.15 74.60
CA VAL A 255 -2.91 -11.05 75.01
C VAL A 255 -2.34 -11.72 73.77
N ALA A 256 -1.09 -11.41 73.43
CA ALA A 256 -0.33 -12.13 72.42
C ALA A 256 0.36 -13.33 73.10
N HIS A 257 0.00 -14.55 72.73
CA HIS A 257 0.46 -15.78 73.39
C HIS A 257 0.90 -16.83 72.37
N GLY A 258 1.56 -17.90 72.83
CA GLY A 258 2.06 -18.98 71.98
C GLY A 258 3.45 -18.71 71.41
N THR A 259 3.87 -19.50 70.44
CA THR A 259 5.21 -19.44 69.84
C THR A 259 5.15 -19.18 68.33
N LEU A 260 6.19 -18.55 67.78
CA LEU A 260 6.27 -18.19 66.35
C LEU A 260 6.67 -19.35 65.44
N ASP A 261 7.16 -20.49 65.97
CA ASP A 261 7.45 -21.66 65.15
C ASP A 261 6.15 -22.34 64.69
N GLY A 262 5.91 -22.35 63.38
CA GLY A 262 4.73 -22.97 62.78
C GLY A 262 4.61 -24.49 62.96
N ASN A 263 5.64 -25.16 63.50
CA ASN A 263 5.59 -26.59 63.84
C ASN A 263 5.31 -26.85 65.33
N ASP A 264 5.16 -25.80 66.14
CA ASP A 264 4.92 -25.94 67.57
C ASP A 264 3.48 -26.37 67.88
N ALA A 265 3.34 -27.05 69.02
CA ALA A 265 2.03 -27.49 69.51
C ALA A 265 1.13 -26.31 69.95
N TYR A 266 1.68 -25.09 70.04
CA TYR A 266 1.04 -23.90 70.58
C TYR A 266 1.33 -22.68 69.69
N PRO A 267 0.75 -22.60 68.49
CA PRO A 267 1.02 -21.53 67.55
C PRO A 267 0.68 -20.16 68.14
N PHE A 268 1.38 -19.14 67.66
CA PHE A 268 1.13 -17.75 68.00
C PHE A 268 -0.33 -17.37 67.75
N GLY A 269 -0.94 -16.74 68.74
CA GLY A 269 -2.32 -16.27 68.69
C GLY A 269 -2.51 -15.00 69.53
N VAL A 270 -3.59 -14.28 69.24
CA VAL A 270 -3.97 -13.09 70.01
C VAL A 270 -5.39 -13.26 70.53
N ARG A 271 -5.55 -13.15 71.84
CA ARG A 271 -6.82 -13.27 72.54
C ARG A 271 -7.17 -11.97 73.24
N VAL A 272 -8.41 -11.53 73.09
CA VAL A 272 -8.91 -10.29 73.68
C VAL A 272 -9.91 -10.62 74.78
N PHE A 273 -9.56 -10.35 76.04
CA PHE A 273 -10.45 -10.51 77.20
C PHE A 273 -11.25 -9.24 77.48
N ILE A 274 -12.50 -9.38 77.91
CA ILE A 274 -13.36 -8.27 78.32
C ILE A 274 -13.26 -8.08 79.85
N ASP A 275 -12.68 -6.96 80.27
CA ASP A 275 -12.30 -6.72 81.65
C ASP A 275 -13.40 -6.05 82.47
N ASN A 276 -14.28 -5.24 81.87
CA ASN A 276 -15.39 -4.60 82.56
C ASN A 276 -16.59 -5.54 82.83
N GLY A 277 -16.42 -6.85 82.58
CA GLY A 277 -17.31 -7.96 82.98
C GLY A 277 -16.62 -8.92 83.96
N ASP A 278 -16.93 -10.22 83.90
CA ASP A 278 -16.36 -11.26 84.78
C ASP A 278 -14.87 -11.56 84.48
N GLY A 279 -14.31 -11.03 83.39
CA GLY A 279 -12.89 -11.12 83.08
C GLY A 279 -12.44 -12.44 82.46
N ASP A 280 -13.37 -13.34 82.13
CA ASP A 280 -13.16 -14.63 81.46
C ASP A 280 -13.81 -14.75 80.07
N GLU A 281 -14.66 -13.80 79.69
CA GLU A 281 -15.16 -13.66 78.32
C GLU A 281 -14.05 -13.17 77.39
N TYR A 282 -13.92 -13.78 76.21
CA TYR A 282 -12.88 -13.44 75.24
C TYR A 282 -13.31 -13.63 73.78
N VAL A 283 -12.56 -12.99 72.89
CA VAL A 283 -12.61 -13.18 71.44
C VAL A 283 -11.18 -13.44 70.95
N ASP A 284 -10.98 -14.48 70.14
CA ASP A 284 -9.72 -14.72 69.45
C ASP A 284 -9.66 -13.88 68.17
N LEU A 285 -8.55 -13.19 67.95
CA LEU A 285 -8.30 -12.52 66.68
C LEU A 285 -7.87 -13.56 65.64
N ILE A 286 -8.55 -13.56 64.49
CA ILE A 286 -8.30 -14.50 63.40
C ILE A 286 -7.41 -13.81 62.37
N PRO A 287 -6.24 -14.35 61.98
CA PRO A 287 -5.44 -13.77 60.91
C PRO A 287 -6.23 -13.71 59.59
N ALA A 288 -6.22 -12.56 58.95
CA ALA A 288 -6.87 -12.35 57.66
C ALA A 288 -6.08 -13.05 56.55
N THR A 289 -6.79 -13.54 55.54
CA THR A 289 -6.21 -14.25 54.38
C THR A 289 -6.28 -13.40 53.11
N THR A 290 -5.49 -13.80 52.12
CA THR A 290 -5.41 -13.26 50.75
C THR A 290 -5.28 -14.45 49.79
N GLY A 291 -5.92 -14.41 48.62
CA GLY A 291 -5.75 -15.44 47.61
C GLY A 291 -4.55 -15.14 46.74
N VAL A 292 -3.62 -16.08 46.58
CA VAL A 292 -2.46 -15.92 45.69
C VAL A 292 -2.42 -17.03 44.66
N ARG A 293 -2.27 -16.63 43.40
CA ARG A 293 -2.02 -17.50 42.26
C ARG A 293 -0.65 -17.20 41.68
N VAL A 294 0.10 -18.22 41.29
CA VAL A 294 1.36 -18.07 40.55
C VAL A 294 1.23 -18.68 39.16
N ILE A 295 1.65 -17.93 38.14
CA ILE A 295 1.72 -18.39 36.75
C ILE A 295 3.18 -18.36 36.29
N HIS A 296 3.70 -19.52 35.90
CA HIS A 296 5.09 -19.66 35.49
C HIS A 296 5.26 -19.40 33.98
N THR A 297 5.76 -18.24 33.59
CA THR A 297 5.92 -17.83 32.16
C THR A 297 7.37 -17.79 31.67
N SER A 298 8.33 -18.25 32.47
CA SER A 298 9.76 -18.27 32.11
C SER A 298 10.07 -19.56 31.35
N TYR A 299 10.42 -19.43 30.07
CA TYR A 299 10.38 -20.53 29.08
C TYR A 299 11.56 -21.50 29.14
N ASP A 300 12.69 -21.10 29.71
CA ASP A 300 13.90 -21.93 29.85
C ASP A 300 14.19 -22.34 31.30
N ALA A 301 13.32 -21.96 32.23
CA ALA A 301 13.38 -22.39 33.62
C ALA A 301 12.82 -23.81 33.79
N PRO A 302 13.42 -24.65 34.67
CA PRO A 302 12.86 -25.94 35.03
C PRO A 302 11.62 -25.78 35.91
N ASP A 303 10.87 -26.86 36.14
CA ASP A 303 9.78 -26.87 37.12
C ASP A 303 10.23 -26.31 38.48
N VAL A 304 9.41 -25.49 39.11
CA VAL A 304 9.76 -24.76 40.33
C VAL A 304 8.88 -25.11 41.54
N ASP A 305 9.47 -24.98 42.73
CA ASP A 305 8.78 -24.94 44.02
C ASP A 305 8.70 -23.48 44.49
N ILE A 306 7.58 -23.11 45.11
CA ILE A 306 7.33 -21.78 45.65
C ILE A 306 7.20 -21.90 47.16
N TRP A 307 7.95 -21.08 47.88
CA TRP A 307 8.02 -21.02 49.33
C TRP A 307 7.45 -19.69 49.80
N VAL A 308 6.60 -19.73 50.81
CA VAL A 308 6.04 -18.55 51.49
C VAL A 308 6.52 -18.58 52.93
N ASP A 309 7.21 -17.52 53.35
CA ASP A 309 7.77 -17.38 54.70
C ASP A 309 8.62 -18.60 55.14
N GLY A 310 9.31 -19.24 54.18
CA GLY A 310 10.16 -20.41 54.40
C GLY A 310 9.43 -21.76 54.40
N ALA A 311 8.10 -21.79 54.29
CA ALA A 311 7.30 -23.01 54.13
C ALA A 311 6.96 -23.26 52.65
N THR A 312 6.95 -24.52 52.20
CA THR A 312 6.56 -24.85 50.82
C THR A 312 5.07 -24.57 50.62
N ALA A 313 4.73 -23.67 49.70
CA ALA A 313 3.35 -23.33 49.35
C ALA A 313 2.88 -24.12 48.11
N PHE A 314 3.73 -24.22 47.09
CA PHE A 314 3.43 -24.92 45.83
C PHE A 314 4.65 -25.72 45.37
N THR A 315 4.45 -26.84 44.68
CA THR A 315 5.55 -27.70 44.21
C THR A 315 5.35 -28.18 42.78
N GLY A 316 6.44 -28.31 42.03
CA GLY A 316 6.44 -28.89 40.68
C GLY A 316 5.67 -28.07 39.64
N ILE A 317 5.72 -26.74 39.73
CA ILE A 317 5.03 -25.85 38.77
C ILE A 317 5.88 -25.74 37.50
N GLY A 318 5.39 -26.32 36.40
CA GLY A 318 6.07 -26.26 35.10
C GLY A 318 5.70 -25.02 34.27
N TYR A 319 6.39 -24.84 33.14
CA TYR A 319 6.16 -23.72 32.23
C TYR A 319 4.70 -23.64 31.73
N GLY A 320 4.15 -22.43 31.78
CA GLY A 320 2.79 -22.06 31.43
C GLY A 320 1.74 -22.46 32.48
N ILE A 321 2.09 -23.16 33.55
CA ILE A 321 1.13 -23.68 34.52
C ILE A 321 0.77 -22.62 35.57
N SER A 322 -0.51 -22.60 35.94
CA SER A 322 -1.06 -21.84 37.05
C SER A 322 -1.22 -22.74 38.28
N THR A 323 -0.89 -22.23 39.47
CA THR A 323 -1.16 -22.92 40.74
C THR A 323 -2.65 -22.97 41.10
N GLY A 324 -3.48 -22.14 40.45
CA GLY A 324 -4.75 -21.70 41.02
C GLY A 324 -4.55 -20.77 42.22
N TYR A 325 -5.64 -20.17 42.71
CA TYR A 325 -5.61 -19.34 43.92
C TYR A 325 -5.56 -20.21 45.16
N ALA A 326 -4.59 -19.97 46.05
CA ALA A 326 -4.55 -20.54 47.38
C ALA A 326 -4.60 -19.45 48.45
N ASP A 327 -5.28 -19.74 49.56
CA ASP A 327 -5.34 -18.84 50.71
C ASP A 327 -3.99 -18.80 51.42
N LEU A 328 -3.40 -17.61 51.51
CA LEU A 328 -2.23 -17.29 52.31
C LEU A 328 -2.62 -16.26 53.38
N ASN A 329 -1.83 -16.13 54.44
CA ASN A 329 -2.02 -15.04 55.39
C ASN A 329 -1.72 -13.69 54.71
N ALA A 330 -2.57 -12.69 54.92
CA ALA A 330 -2.34 -11.33 54.42
C ALA A 330 -1.21 -10.62 55.16
N GLY A 331 -0.60 -9.62 54.53
CA GLY A 331 0.53 -8.84 55.05
C GLY A 331 1.79 -8.96 54.18
N THR A 332 2.93 -8.53 54.72
CA THR A 332 4.24 -8.64 54.05
C THR A 332 4.74 -10.09 54.11
N ARG A 333 4.83 -10.75 52.96
CA ARG A 333 5.17 -12.18 52.83
C ARG A 333 6.43 -12.36 52.00
N ASN A 334 7.33 -13.23 52.44
CA ASN A 334 8.51 -13.58 51.66
C ASN A 334 8.19 -14.72 50.69
N LEU A 335 8.20 -14.43 49.39
CA LEU A 335 7.94 -15.37 48.31
C LEU A 335 9.27 -15.73 47.63
N VAL A 336 9.68 -16.97 47.83
CA VAL A 336 10.93 -17.52 47.27
C VAL A 336 10.60 -18.61 46.27
N VAL A 337 11.25 -18.59 45.10
CA VAL A 337 11.09 -19.62 44.07
C VAL A 337 12.42 -20.34 43.88
N THR A 338 12.38 -21.67 43.87
CA THR A 338 13.55 -22.53 43.65
C THR A 338 13.23 -23.62 42.62
N GLN A 339 14.26 -24.25 42.05
CA GLN A 339 14.04 -25.46 41.24
C GLN A 339 13.39 -26.56 42.09
N THR A 340 12.46 -27.30 41.51
CA THR A 340 11.72 -28.38 42.18
C THR A 340 12.65 -29.35 42.92
N GLY A 341 12.36 -29.61 44.19
CA GLY A 341 13.13 -30.49 45.06
C GLY A 341 14.41 -29.86 45.63
N THR A 342 14.63 -28.56 45.43
CA THR A 342 15.79 -27.82 45.96
C THR A 342 15.34 -26.62 46.80
N THR A 343 16.18 -26.18 47.74
CA THR A 343 15.95 -24.94 48.52
C THR A 343 16.92 -23.81 48.14
N THR A 344 17.95 -24.11 47.33
CA THR A 344 18.94 -23.12 46.86
C THR A 344 19.53 -23.53 45.50
N PRO A 345 19.92 -22.57 44.65
CA PRO A 345 19.71 -21.12 44.81
C PRO A 345 18.24 -20.72 44.58
N ALA A 346 17.80 -19.66 45.25
CA ALA A 346 16.56 -18.98 44.90
C ALA A 346 16.75 -18.27 43.55
N VAL A 347 15.77 -18.43 42.66
CA VAL A 347 15.75 -17.75 41.35
C VAL A 347 14.85 -16.50 41.39
N ILE A 348 13.87 -16.48 42.28
CA ILE A 348 13.08 -15.30 42.67
C ILE A 348 13.07 -15.26 44.21
N ASP A 349 13.23 -14.07 44.77
CA ASP A 349 13.16 -13.77 46.20
C ASP A 349 12.58 -12.36 46.36
N ILE A 350 11.27 -12.26 46.59
CA ILE A 350 10.54 -10.99 46.69
C ILE A 350 9.69 -10.97 47.97
N THR A 351 9.47 -9.78 48.53
CA THR A 351 8.68 -9.60 49.75
C THR A 351 7.47 -8.69 49.51
N PRO A 352 6.45 -9.11 48.74
CA PRO A 352 5.25 -8.31 48.52
C PRO A 352 4.45 -8.10 49.82
N THR A 353 3.79 -6.96 49.93
CA THR A 353 2.68 -6.76 50.89
C THR A 353 1.38 -7.10 50.18
N LEU A 354 0.67 -8.08 50.72
CA LEU A 354 -0.58 -8.61 50.17
C LEU A 354 -1.75 -8.20 51.07
N ASP A 355 -2.67 -7.40 50.53
CA ASP A 355 -3.78 -6.87 51.30
C ASP A 355 -4.79 -7.96 51.67
N ALA A 356 -5.39 -7.83 52.86
CA ALA A 356 -6.44 -8.75 53.31
C ALA A 356 -7.61 -8.81 52.33
N TYR A 357 -8.11 -10.02 52.08
CA TYR A 357 -9.24 -10.34 51.20
C TYR A 357 -9.09 -9.86 49.75
N THR A 358 -7.86 -9.56 49.32
CA THR A 358 -7.54 -9.21 47.94
C THR A 358 -6.86 -10.40 47.30
N ASP A 359 -7.28 -10.76 46.09
CA ASP A 359 -6.62 -11.81 45.31
C ASP A 359 -5.48 -11.22 44.49
N TYR A 360 -4.37 -11.95 44.34
CA TYR A 360 -3.21 -11.55 43.56
C TYR A 360 -2.78 -12.65 42.61
N THR A 361 -2.32 -12.26 41.42
CA THR A 361 -1.57 -13.13 40.52
C THR A 361 -0.12 -12.67 40.46
N VAL A 362 0.80 -13.61 40.68
CA VAL A 362 2.25 -13.45 40.52
C VAL A 362 2.68 -14.17 39.23
N PHE A 363 3.35 -13.45 38.34
CA PHE A 363 3.89 -13.97 37.09
C PHE A 363 5.41 -14.06 37.20
N ALA A 364 5.96 -15.25 36.92
CA ALA A 364 7.41 -15.43 36.78
C ALA A 364 7.80 -15.28 35.31
N MET A 365 8.39 -14.15 34.94
CA MET A 365 8.66 -13.73 33.54
C MET A 365 10.15 -13.71 33.20
N ASP A 366 10.47 -13.62 31.91
CA ASP A 366 11.82 -13.62 31.32
C ASP A 366 12.49 -15.01 31.32
N GLN A 367 13.71 -15.09 30.80
CA GLN A 367 14.57 -16.28 30.85
C GLN A 367 15.14 -16.50 32.26
N LEU A 368 15.49 -17.74 32.63
CA LEU A 368 15.97 -18.18 33.94
C LEU A 368 17.13 -17.31 34.48
N SER A 369 18.00 -16.82 33.60
CA SER A 369 19.15 -15.98 33.99
C SER A 369 18.78 -14.55 34.39
N SER A 370 17.60 -14.07 33.98
CA SER A 370 17.05 -12.73 34.25
C SER A 370 15.65 -12.79 34.88
N ILE A 371 15.24 -13.96 35.35
CA ILE A 371 13.86 -14.23 35.76
C ILE A 371 13.42 -13.22 36.83
N THR A 372 12.22 -12.69 36.65
CA THR A 372 11.64 -11.70 37.56
C THR A 372 10.21 -12.06 37.91
N ALA A 373 9.77 -11.65 39.09
CA ALA A 373 8.38 -11.77 39.50
C ALA A 373 7.68 -10.41 39.38
N VAL A 374 6.58 -10.39 38.63
CA VAL A 374 5.66 -9.25 38.55
C VAL A 374 4.33 -9.70 39.13
N TYR A 375 3.73 -8.90 40.01
CA TYR A 375 2.46 -9.25 40.64
C TYR A 375 1.50 -8.08 40.62
N THR A 376 0.20 -8.39 40.59
CA THR A 376 -0.87 -7.39 40.64
C THR A 376 -2.06 -7.94 41.42
N ALA A 377 -2.87 -7.04 41.98
CA ALA A 377 -4.17 -7.38 42.52
C ALA A 377 -5.15 -7.73 41.39
N ASP A 378 -6.02 -8.69 41.63
CA ASP A 378 -6.98 -9.21 40.67
C ASP A 378 -8.39 -8.74 41.01
N ASP A 379 -9.02 -8.02 40.08
CA ASP A 379 -10.46 -7.76 40.13
C ASP A 379 -11.21 -8.87 39.38
N ARG A 380 -11.60 -9.89 40.15
CA ARG A 380 -12.27 -11.09 39.65
C ARG A 380 -13.80 -10.96 39.60
N THR A 381 -14.33 -9.73 39.75
CA THR A 381 -15.77 -9.49 39.77
C THR A 381 -16.38 -9.80 38.39
N PRO A 382 -17.38 -10.71 38.29
CA PRO A 382 -18.00 -11.02 37.00
C PRO A 382 -18.87 -9.86 36.49
N ASP A 383 -19.00 -9.74 35.16
CA ASP A 383 -19.95 -8.84 34.49
C ASP A 383 -20.93 -9.67 33.66
N ASP A 384 -22.20 -9.75 34.09
CA ASP A 384 -23.21 -10.56 33.39
C ASP A 384 -23.47 -10.13 31.93
N ALA A 385 -23.10 -8.90 31.54
CA ALA A 385 -23.34 -8.35 30.21
C ALA A 385 -22.16 -8.53 29.24
N ALA A 386 -20.95 -8.86 29.74
CA ALA A 386 -19.72 -8.87 28.96
C ALA A 386 -18.70 -9.90 29.47
N ALA A 387 -17.73 -10.27 28.65
CA ALA A 387 -16.49 -10.88 29.13
C ALA A 387 -15.56 -9.77 29.62
N ARG A 388 -14.79 -10.01 30.68
CA ARG A 388 -13.72 -9.09 31.11
C ARG A 388 -12.37 -9.68 30.73
N VAL A 389 -11.48 -8.88 30.16
CA VAL A 389 -10.17 -9.35 29.68
C VAL A 389 -9.08 -8.38 30.13
N ARG A 390 -7.97 -8.91 30.63
CA ARG A 390 -6.69 -8.18 30.72
C ARG A 390 -5.61 -8.90 29.93
N VAL A 391 -4.56 -8.18 29.56
CA VAL A 391 -3.43 -8.71 28.80
C VAL A 391 -2.16 -8.63 29.66
N VAL A 392 -1.35 -9.68 29.57
CA VAL A 392 -0.04 -9.79 30.20
C VAL A 392 0.97 -10.12 29.12
N HIS A 393 2.06 -9.35 29.06
CA HIS A 393 3.12 -9.57 28.08
C HIS A 393 4.38 -10.15 28.72
N ALA A 394 4.56 -11.47 28.55
CA ALA A 394 5.69 -12.23 29.11
C ALA A 394 6.67 -12.76 28.03
N VAL A 395 6.73 -12.11 26.85
CA VAL A 395 7.65 -12.48 25.76
C VAL A 395 8.82 -11.49 25.71
N PRO A 396 10.04 -11.88 26.14
CA PRO A 396 11.14 -10.93 26.37
C PRO A 396 11.78 -10.37 25.09
N ASP A 397 11.66 -11.07 23.96
CA ASP A 397 12.25 -10.69 22.67
C ASP A 397 11.24 -10.04 21.70
N ALA A 398 9.98 -9.91 22.11
CA ALA A 398 8.94 -9.24 21.35
C ALA A 398 8.93 -7.72 21.60
N PRO A 399 8.55 -6.90 20.59
CA PRO A 399 8.23 -5.50 20.83
C PRO A 399 6.98 -5.38 21.71
N ALA A 400 6.70 -4.19 22.25
CA ALA A 400 5.42 -3.92 22.88
C ALA A 400 4.27 -4.32 21.95
N ILE A 401 3.20 -4.90 22.50
CA ILE A 401 2.12 -5.52 21.73
C ILE A 401 0.78 -4.78 21.89
N ASP A 402 -0.04 -4.82 20.83
CA ASP A 402 -1.45 -4.50 20.89
C ASP A 402 -2.27 -5.80 20.78
N LEU A 403 -3.38 -5.89 21.54
CA LEU A 403 -4.42 -6.89 21.31
C LEU A 403 -5.55 -6.27 20.49
N LYS A 404 -5.84 -6.88 19.35
CA LYS A 404 -6.94 -6.52 18.44
C LYS A 404 -7.89 -7.72 18.28
N LEU A 405 -9.11 -7.43 17.81
CA LEU A 405 -10.11 -8.45 17.53
C LEU A 405 -10.39 -8.55 16.02
N ASN A 406 -10.50 -9.78 15.54
CA ASN A 406 -10.94 -10.20 14.20
C ASN A 406 -10.02 -9.82 13.02
N THR A 407 -9.40 -8.65 13.03
CA THR A 407 -8.49 -8.18 11.96
C THR A 407 -7.36 -7.33 12.54
N ALA A 408 -6.20 -7.35 11.90
CA ALA A 408 -5.03 -6.53 12.24
C ALA A 408 -5.27 -5.02 12.02
N ASP A 409 -6.19 -4.67 11.13
CA ASP A 409 -6.59 -3.27 10.87
C ASP A 409 -7.59 -2.73 11.91
N GLY A 410 -8.07 -3.58 12.82
CA GLY A 410 -9.01 -3.19 13.85
C GLY A 410 -8.38 -2.23 14.87
N THR A 411 -9.21 -1.40 15.50
CA THR A 411 -8.78 -0.62 16.67
C THR A 411 -8.36 -1.57 17.78
N PRO A 412 -7.17 -1.38 18.41
CA PRO A 412 -6.77 -2.15 19.58
C PRO A 412 -7.84 -2.11 20.67
N VAL A 413 -8.15 -3.27 21.26
CA VAL A 413 -8.93 -3.35 22.51
C VAL A 413 -8.05 -3.11 23.73
N VAL A 414 -6.75 -3.40 23.58
CA VAL A 414 -5.69 -3.10 24.55
C VAL A 414 -4.46 -2.69 23.74
N GLU A 415 -3.85 -1.56 24.09
CA GLU A 415 -2.75 -0.95 23.34
C GLU A 415 -1.45 -0.89 24.14
N ASN A 416 -0.33 -1.00 23.43
CA ASN A 416 1.03 -0.72 23.89
C ASN A 416 1.39 -1.42 25.21
N VAL A 417 1.13 -2.73 25.30
CA VAL A 417 1.52 -3.55 26.44
C VAL A 417 3.00 -3.88 26.28
N ALA A 418 3.89 -3.27 27.07
CA ALA A 418 5.32 -3.56 27.01
C ALA A 418 5.64 -4.88 27.74
N PHE A 419 6.82 -5.43 27.48
CA PHE A 419 7.30 -6.60 28.23
C PHE A 419 7.24 -6.33 29.73
N THR A 420 6.72 -7.28 30.52
CA THR A 420 6.40 -7.20 31.95
C THR A 420 5.17 -6.39 32.35
N ASP A 421 4.50 -5.71 31.42
CA ASP A 421 3.27 -4.99 31.72
C ASP A 421 2.08 -5.94 31.92
N ILE A 422 1.22 -5.55 32.86
CA ILE A 422 -0.09 -6.17 33.14
C ILE A 422 -1.13 -5.06 33.04
N THR A 423 -2.15 -5.24 32.21
CA THR A 423 -3.17 -4.21 32.01
C THR A 423 -4.30 -4.33 33.04
N ASP A 424 -5.05 -3.25 33.19
CA ASP A 424 -6.38 -3.33 33.83
C ASP A 424 -7.33 -4.19 33.00
N TYR A 425 -8.39 -4.71 33.63
CA TYR A 425 -9.44 -5.44 32.94
C TYR A 425 -10.33 -4.50 32.12
N THR A 426 -10.51 -4.80 30.85
CA THR A 426 -11.46 -4.15 29.93
C THR A 426 -12.62 -5.09 29.60
N THR A 427 -13.76 -4.55 29.18
CA THR A 427 -14.94 -5.35 28.81
C THR A 427 -14.99 -5.62 27.31
N LEU A 428 -15.24 -6.87 26.94
CA LEU A 428 -15.46 -7.33 25.58
C LEU A 428 -16.84 -8.00 25.45
N ALA A 429 -17.47 -7.88 24.29
CA ALA A 429 -18.71 -8.60 24.03
C ALA A 429 -18.46 -10.11 23.99
N GLY A 430 -19.31 -10.90 24.63
CA GLY A 430 -19.27 -12.36 24.53
C GLY A 430 -19.67 -12.86 23.13
N GLY A 431 -19.18 -14.04 22.79
CA GLY A 431 -19.27 -14.67 21.47
C GLY A 431 -17.89 -15.09 20.95
N ASP A 432 -17.85 -15.57 19.70
CA ASP A 432 -16.59 -15.96 19.06
C ASP A 432 -15.79 -14.71 18.67
N ALA A 433 -14.51 -14.71 19.03
CA ALA A 433 -13.58 -13.64 18.73
C ALA A 433 -12.24 -14.23 18.26
N THR A 434 -11.66 -13.67 17.20
CA THR A 434 -10.28 -13.97 16.83
C THR A 434 -9.35 -12.96 17.47
N PHE A 435 -8.40 -13.43 18.28
CA PHE A 435 -7.36 -12.56 18.81
C PHE A 435 -6.28 -12.34 17.76
N VAL A 436 -5.90 -11.08 17.59
CA VAL A 436 -4.82 -10.65 16.70
C VAL A 436 -3.83 -9.86 17.55
N ILE A 437 -2.58 -10.31 17.57
CA ILE A 437 -1.50 -9.63 18.27
C ILE A 437 -0.67 -8.89 17.21
N THR A 438 -0.52 -7.58 17.35
CA THR A 438 0.36 -6.76 16.50
C THR A 438 1.47 -6.16 17.36
N ALA A 439 2.57 -5.75 16.74
CA ALA A 439 3.47 -4.81 17.41
C ALA A 439 2.71 -3.49 17.66
N ALA A 440 3.06 -2.76 18.72
CA ALA A 440 2.35 -1.55 19.13
C ALA A 440 2.30 -0.53 17.98
N SER A 441 1.10 -0.04 17.67
CA SER A 441 0.82 0.87 16.54
C SER A 441 1.12 0.32 15.14
N ALA A 442 1.42 -0.98 15.00
CA ALA A 442 1.59 -1.62 13.70
C ALA A 442 0.24 -2.00 13.09
N THR A 443 0.15 -1.96 11.76
CA THR A 443 -0.99 -2.49 10.98
C THR A 443 -0.82 -3.97 10.66
N GLU A 444 0.43 -4.46 10.64
CA GLU A 444 0.75 -5.86 10.42
C GLU A 444 0.62 -6.67 11.72
N ASP A 445 0.05 -7.87 11.62
CA ASP A 445 -0.02 -8.83 12.72
C ASP A 445 1.32 -9.53 12.95
N LEU A 446 1.66 -9.72 14.22
CA LEU A 446 2.68 -10.68 14.63
C LEU A 446 2.08 -12.09 14.51
N LEU A 447 0.92 -12.30 15.13
CA LEU A 447 0.17 -13.55 15.08
C LEU A 447 -1.34 -13.29 15.07
N ILE A 448 -2.06 -14.10 14.30
CA ILE A 448 -3.52 -14.25 14.37
C ILE A 448 -3.80 -15.65 14.91
N PHE A 449 -4.82 -15.80 15.74
CA PHE A 449 -5.19 -17.07 16.35
C PHE A 449 -6.52 -17.61 15.82
N GLU A 450 -6.73 -18.92 15.95
CA GLU A 450 -8.06 -19.52 15.77
C GLU A 450 -9.10 -18.85 16.70
N PRO A 451 -10.38 -18.75 16.31
CA PRO A 451 -11.40 -18.10 17.13
C PRO A 451 -11.55 -18.74 18.53
N ILE A 452 -11.61 -17.90 19.56
CA ILE A 452 -11.97 -18.27 20.94
C ILE A 452 -13.39 -17.82 21.25
N SER A 453 -14.14 -18.64 21.99
CA SER A 453 -15.49 -18.28 22.44
C SER A 453 -15.43 -17.61 23.82
N LEU A 454 -15.67 -16.30 23.86
CA LEU A 454 -15.71 -15.52 25.09
C LEU A 454 -17.11 -15.59 25.71
N VAL A 455 -17.19 -16.09 26.94
CA VAL A 455 -18.46 -16.19 27.69
C VAL A 455 -18.68 -14.95 28.56
N ASN A 456 -19.85 -14.31 28.46
CA ASN A 456 -20.26 -13.24 29.36
C ASN A 456 -20.28 -13.72 30.83
N GLY A 457 -19.87 -12.86 31.76
CA GLY A 457 -19.73 -13.21 33.17
C GLY A 457 -18.38 -13.81 33.52
N ASN A 458 -17.56 -14.22 32.55
CA ASN A 458 -16.20 -14.69 32.82
C ASN A 458 -15.19 -13.53 32.80
N VAL A 459 -14.17 -13.69 33.63
CA VAL A 459 -13.02 -12.79 33.75
C VAL A 459 -11.80 -13.56 33.23
N TYR A 460 -11.04 -12.99 32.30
CA TYR A 460 -9.93 -13.67 31.63
C TYR A 460 -8.62 -12.90 31.75
N THR A 461 -7.52 -13.64 31.95
CA THR A 461 -6.16 -13.14 31.78
C THR A 461 -5.56 -13.75 30.52
N VAL A 462 -5.26 -12.90 29.53
CA VAL A 462 -4.62 -13.28 28.26
C VAL A 462 -3.11 -13.07 28.40
N VAL A 463 -2.35 -14.16 28.39
CA VAL A 463 -0.90 -14.14 28.58
C VAL A 463 -0.22 -14.42 27.24
N ALA A 464 0.52 -13.45 26.71
CA ALA A 464 1.49 -13.69 25.65
C ALA A 464 2.77 -14.27 26.27
N HIS A 465 3.23 -15.43 25.80
CA HIS A 465 4.37 -16.18 26.36
C HIS A 465 5.25 -16.80 25.27
N GLY A 466 6.46 -17.25 25.61
CA GLY A 466 7.41 -17.87 24.66
C GLY A 466 8.45 -16.88 24.12
N THR A 467 8.83 -17.04 22.85
CA THR A 467 9.87 -16.27 22.13
C THR A 467 9.44 -15.99 20.68
N LEU A 468 9.89 -14.92 20.04
CA LEU A 468 9.55 -14.63 18.64
C LEU A 468 10.16 -15.62 17.64
N ASP A 469 11.18 -16.38 18.02
CA ASP A 469 11.77 -17.42 17.17
C ASP A 469 10.83 -18.64 17.09
N SER A 470 10.29 -18.90 15.90
CA SER A 470 9.38 -20.03 15.67
C SER A 470 10.08 -21.40 15.77
N LEU A 471 11.42 -21.43 15.77
CA LEU A 471 12.22 -22.64 15.93
C LEU A 471 12.60 -22.94 17.37
N ASP A 472 12.35 -22.02 18.31
CA ASP A 472 12.62 -22.24 19.72
C ASP A 472 11.67 -23.30 20.30
N SER A 473 12.08 -23.93 21.41
CA SER A 473 11.27 -24.97 22.08
C SER A 473 9.91 -24.46 22.56
N TYR A 474 9.80 -23.14 22.78
CA TYR A 474 8.60 -22.44 23.21
C TYR A 474 8.44 -21.17 22.37
N PRO A 475 7.89 -21.28 21.14
CA PRO A 475 7.66 -20.14 20.28
C PRO A 475 6.51 -19.26 20.83
N PHE A 476 6.36 -18.07 20.28
CA PHE A 476 5.39 -17.07 20.71
C PHE A 476 3.98 -17.69 20.67
N GLY A 477 3.34 -17.74 21.83
CA GLY A 477 2.00 -18.26 22.03
C GLY A 477 1.16 -17.32 22.87
N VAL A 478 -0.14 -17.58 22.87
CA VAL A 478 -1.10 -16.92 23.75
C VAL A 478 -1.89 -17.97 24.51
N ARG A 479 -1.92 -17.85 25.83
CA ARG A 479 -2.72 -18.66 26.74
C ARG A 479 -3.73 -17.79 27.47
N VAL A 480 -4.98 -18.22 27.51
CA VAL A 480 -6.08 -17.48 28.13
C VAL A 480 -6.54 -18.21 29.38
N PHE A 481 -6.32 -17.63 30.55
CA PHE A 481 -6.77 -18.16 31.84
C PHE A 481 -8.14 -17.63 32.20
N ILE A 482 -8.96 -18.45 32.87
CA ILE A 482 -10.20 -18.01 33.51
C ILE A 482 -9.85 -17.62 34.94
N ASP A 483 -10.26 -16.43 35.37
CA ASP A 483 -9.87 -15.87 36.65
C ASP A 483 -10.96 -16.03 37.71
N ASN A 484 -12.23 -16.05 37.33
CA ASN A 484 -13.36 -16.12 38.27
C ASN A 484 -13.76 -17.57 38.68
N ASP A 485 -12.91 -18.56 38.42
CA ASP A 485 -13.00 -19.94 38.92
C ASP A 485 -11.94 -20.23 40.02
N ASP A 486 -11.24 -21.38 40.01
CA ASP A 486 -10.09 -21.61 40.89
C ASP A 486 -8.78 -21.01 40.35
N GLY A 487 -8.79 -20.40 39.17
CA GLY A 487 -7.66 -19.78 38.51
C GLY A 487 -6.73 -20.75 37.78
N SER A 488 -7.06 -22.05 37.73
CA SER A 488 -6.25 -23.09 37.09
C SER A 488 -6.68 -23.42 35.65
N SER A 489 -7.91 -23.10 35.26
CA SER A 489 -8.42 -23.36 33.91
C SER A 489 -7.81 -22.41 32.88
N TYR A 490 -7.41 -22.96 31.72
CA TYR A 490 -6.92 -22.16 30.61
C TYR A 490 -7.22 -22.78 29.23
N VAL A 491 -7.09 -21.96 28.19
CA VAL A 491 -7.13 -22.36 26.79
C VAL A 491 -5.85 -21.88 26.11
N ASP A 492 -5.12 -22.79 25.46
CA ASP A 492 -4.04 -22.43 24.54
C ASP A 492 -4.62 -22.05 23.19
N LEU A 493 -4.23 -20.89 22.67
CA LEU A 493 -4.65 -20.47 21.34
C LEU A 493 -3.73 -21.04 20.27
N THR A 494 -4.32 -21.59 19.21
CA THR A 494 -3.59 -22.04 18.02
C THR A 494 -3.34 -20.85 17.10
N ALA A 495 -2.08 -20.54 16.80
CA ALA A 495 -1.76 -19.52 15.79
C ALA A 495 -2.15 -20.02 14.38
N LEU A 496 -2.79 -19.17 13.59
CA LEU A 496 -2.98 -19.41 12.16
C LEU A 496 -1.63 -19.24 11.45
N PRO A 497 -1.28 -20.15 10.52
CA PRO A 497 -0.05 -19.99 9.75
C PRO A 497 -0.11 -18.68 8.95
N PRO A 498 0.94 -17.84 9.00
CA PRO A 498 0.98 -16.62 8.20
C PRO A 498 0.89 -16.96 6.72
N THR A 499 0.12 -16.21 5.93
CA THR A 499 -0.07 -16.47 4.48
C THR A 499 0.75 -15.53 3.58
N SER A 500 0.87 -15.90 2.32
CA SER A 500 1.53 -15.18 1.22
C SER A 500 0.78 -15.50 -0.08
N ASN A 501 0.90 -14.69 -1.14
CA ASN A 501 0.28 -15.00 -2.43
C ASN A 501 1.33 -15.44 -3.44
N ILE A 502 1.04 -16.49 -4.20
CA ILE A 502 1.86 -16.89 -5.35
C ILE A 502 1.06 -16.88 -6.64
N ARG A 503 1.68 -16.44 -7.72
CA ARG A 503 1.24 -16.59 -9.10
C ARG A 503 2.30 -17.33 -9.88
N VAL A 504 1.90 -18.26 -10.75
CA VAL A 504 2.83 -18.95 -11.65
C VAL A 504 2.53 -18.59 -13.09
N ILE A 505 3.56 -18.23 -13.86
CA ILE A 505 3.50 -18.04 -15.32
C ILE A 505 4.28 -19.17 -15.99
N HIS A 506 3.63 -19.90 -16.87
CA HIS A 506 4.27 -21.00 -17.58
C HIS A 506 4.81 -20.54 -18.94
N THR A 507 6.13 -20.40 -19.06
CA THR A 507 6.82 -19.90 -20.27
C THR A 507 7.70 -20.93 -20.98
N SER A 508 7.75 -22.17 -20.50
CA SER A 508 8.48 -23.27 -21.13
C SER A 508 7.69 -23.82 -22.33
N TYR A 509 8.22 -23.63 -23.54
CA TYR A 509 7.47 -23.66 -24.81
C TYR A 509 7.21 -25.06 -25.38
N ASP A 510 8.01 -26.06 -25.03
CA ASP A 510 7.89 -27.46 -25.46
C ASP A 510 7.33 -28.38 -24.34
N ALA A 511 7.05 -27.81 -23.17
CA ALA A 511 6.37 -28.50 -22.07
C ALA A 511 4.85 -28.52 -22.26
N SER A 512 4.22 -29.66 -21.97
CA SER A 512 2.77 -29.75 -21.87
C SER A 512 2.26 -29.05 -20.60
N ALA A 513 0.93 -28.86 -20.48
CA ALA A 513 0.33 -28.30 -19.27
C ALA A 513 0.88 -28.93 -17.97
N VAL A 514 1.10 -28.10 -16.95
CA VAL A 514 1.75 -28.48 -15.69
C VAL A 514 0.84 -28.27 -14.48
N ASP A 515 1.05 -29.09 -13.44
CA ASP A 515 0.54 -28.84 -12.09
C ASP A 515 1.65 -28.22 -11.24
N ILE A 516 1.30 -27.22 -10.43
CA ILE A 516 2.18 -26.61 -9.43
C ILE A 516 1.76 -27.16 -8.07
N ARG A 517 2.72 -27.84 -7.43
CA ARG A 517 2.54 -28.48 -6.14
C ARG A 517 3.31 -27.71 -5.09
N LEU A 518 2.67 -27.42 -3.96
CA LEU A 518 3.28 -26.80 -2.80
C LEU A 518 3.23 -27.80 -1.65
N ASP A 519 4.39 -28.22 -1.16
CA ASP A 519 4.55 -29.30 -0.17
C ASP A 519 3.68 -30.54 -0.49
N ASP A 520 3.81 -31.05 -1.73
CA ASP A 520 3.05 -32.19 -2.26
C ASP A 520 1.53 -31.99 -2.44
N VAL A 521 1.00 -30.78 -2.27
CA VAL A 521 -0.42 -30.46 -2.56
C VAL A 521 -0.51 -29.70 -3.87
N VAL A 522 -1.38 -30.13 -4.80
CA VAL A 522 -1.63 -29.37 -6.04
C VAL A 522 -2.40 -28.09 -5.70
N GLU A 523 -1.73 -26.94 -5.80
CA GLU A 523 -2.34 -25.62 -5.59
C GLU A 523 -2.83 -25.01 -6.91
N ILE A 524 -2.12 -25.27 -8.01
CA ILE A 524 -2.49 -24.82 -9.35
C ILE A 524 -2.47 -26.03 -10.28
N ALA A 525 -3.60 -26.33 -10.91
CA ALA A 525 -3.73 -27.50 -11.79
C ALA A 525 -3.81 -27.09 -13.27
N ALA A 526 -3.17 -27.89 -14.14
CA ALA A 526 -3.26 -27.80 -15.59
C ALA A 526 -2.98 -26.41 -16.19
N LEU A 527 -1.96 -25.73 -15.69
CA LEU A 527 -1.49 -24.46 -16.25
C LEU A 527 -0.86 -24.71 -17.63
N ASN A 528 -1.41 -24.11 -18.69
CA ASN A 528 -0.90 -24.26 -20.05
C ASN A 528 0.23 -23.26 -20.34
N PHE A 529 1.08 -23.58 -21.31
CA PHE A 529 2.07 -22.65 -21.86
C PHE A 529 1.44 -21.29 -22.21
N GLY A 530 2.16 -20.23 -21.86
CA GLY A 530 1.80 -18.83 -22.01
C GLY A 530 0.81 -18.30 -20.98
N LEU A 531 0.17 -19.13 -20.15
CA LEU A 531 -0.81 -18.67 -19.18
C LEU A 531 -0.21 -18.39 -17.81
N ALA A 532 -0.88 -17.51 -17.07
CA ALA A 532 -0.65 -17.28 -15.65
C ALA A 532 -1.78 -17.88 -14.81
N SER A 533 -1.46 -18.38 -13.62
CA SER A 533 -2.46 -18.68 -12.60
C SER A 533 -3.05 -17.38 -12.04
N SER A 534 -4.16 -17.49 -11.29
CA SER A 534 -4.50 -16.40 -10.35
C SER A 534 -3.43 -16.31 -9.25
N TYR A 535 -3.35 -15.17 -8.57
CA TYR A 535 -2.70 -15.11 -7.25
C TYR A 535 -3.47 -16.02 -6.28
N THR A 536 -2.79 -17.03 -5.78
CA THR A 536 -3.33 -18.02 -4.83
C THR A 536 -2.69 -17.80 -3.48
N GLU A 537 -3.51 -17.66 -2.44
CA GLU A 537 -3.05 -17.58 -1.07
C GLU A 537 -2.52 -18.93 -0.61
N VAL A 538 -1.31 -18.93 -0.05
CA VAL A 538 -0.60 -20.10 0.46
C VAL A 538 0.10 -19.76 1.76
N ASN A 539 0.38 -20.76 2.61
CA ASN A 539 1.16 -20.50 3.82
C ASN A 539 2.56 -19.94 3.46
N SER A 540 2.98 -18.92 4.19
CA SER A 540 4.33 -18.39 4.13
C SER A 540 5.32 -19.31 4.87
N GLY A 541 6.61 -18.97 4.84
CA GLY A 541 7.72 -19.78 5.33
C GLY A 541 8.47 -20.50 4.21
N LEU A 542 9.36 -21.43 4.58
CA LEU A 542 10.10 -22.23 3.62
C LEU A 542 9.16 -23.30 3.03
N ARG A 543 8.81 -23.17 1.75
CA ARG A 543 7.90 -24.07 1.04
C ARG A 543 8.62 -24.76 -0.11
N ASN A 544 8.29 -26.03 -0.34
CA ASN A 544 8.80 -26.76 -1.51
C ASN A 544 7.82 -26.60 -2.67
N ILE A 545 8.28 -25.98 -3.76
CA ILE A 545 7.51 -25.74 -4.99
C ILE A 545 7.98 -26.73 -6.04
N VAL A 546 7.06 -27.58 -6.49
CA VAL A 546 7.31 -28.63 -7.47
C VAL A 546 6.42 -28.43 -8.69
N VAL A 547 7.02 -28.52 -9.88
CA VAL A 547 6.28 -28.52 -11.13
C VAL A 547 6.28 -29.94 -11.70
N THR A 548 5.10 -30.45 -12.04
CA THR A 548 4.91 -31.78 -12.63
C THR A 548 4.00 -31.70 -13.87
N PRO A 549 4.02 -32.69 -14.78
CA PRO A 549 3.02 -32.77 -15.84
C PRO A 549 1.60 -32.85 -15.27
N ALA A 550 0.65 -32.16 -15.90
CA ALA A 550 -0.73 -32.07 -15.42
C ALA A 550 -1.36 -33.45 -15.17
N GLY A 551 -1.93 -33.64 -13.98
CA GLY A 551 -2.55 -34.90 -13.55
C GLY A 551 -1.56 -36.01 -13.17
N SER A 552 -0.26 -35.72 -13.09
CA SER A 552 0.78 -36.65 -12.66
C SER A 552 1.64 -36.04 -11.55
N ALA A 553 2.08 -36.87 -10.60
CA ALA A 553 3.07 -36.45 -9.58
C ALA A 553 4.52 -36.66 -10.05
N THR A 554 4.75 -37.29 -11.21
CA THR A 554 6.09 -37.59 -11.71
C THR A 554 6.17 -37.52 -13.25
N PRO A 555 7.34 -37.17 -13.83
CA PRO A 555 8.54 -36.69 -13.14
C PRO A 555 8.33 -35.28 -12.57
N GLU A 556 9.03 -34.97 -11.48
CA GLU A 556 9.22 -33.59 -11.03
C GLU A 556 10.20 -32.95 -12.01
N VAL A 557 9.74 -31.92 -12.74
CA VAL A 557 10.56 -31.22 -13.74
C VAL A 557 11.25 -30.00 -13.14
N ILE A 558 10.67 -29.43 -12.08
CA ILE A 558 11.26 -28.40 -11.23
C ILE A 558 10.96 -28.79 -9.78
N SER A 559 11.93 -28.63 -8.88
CA SER A 559 11.73 -28.68 -7.42
C SER A 559 12.64 -27.65 -6.78
N ILE A 560 12.05 -26.63 -6.14
CA ILE A 560 12.78 -25.55 -5.46
C ILE A 560 12.22 -25.33 -4.06
N ASP A 561 13.09 -25.03 -3.10
CA ASP A 561 12.67 -24.53 -1.79
C ASP A 561 12.67 -23.01 -1.83
N LEU A 562 11.50 -22.39 -1.66
CA LEU A 562 11.32 -20.94 -1.66
C LEU A 562 10.87 -20.45 -0.28
N MET A 563 11.58 -19.48 0.26
CA MET A 563 11.19 -18.79 1.49
C MET A 563 10.16 -17.71 1.17
N LEU A 564 8.88 -18.04 1.31
CA LEU A 564 7.77 -17.10 1.13
C LEU A 564 7.66 -16.23 2.37
N GLN A 565 7.78 -14.92 2.21
CA GLN A 565 7.58 -13.98 3.31
C GLN A 565 6.08 -13.75 3.52
N LYS A 566 5.69 -13.60 4.80
CA LYS A 566 4.31 -13.25 5.16
C LYS A 566 3.88 -11.96 4.46
N ASN A 567 2.65 -11.93 3.95
CA ASN A 567 2.04 -10.79 3.26
C ASN A 567 2.77 -10.33 1.98
N PHE A 568 3.71 -11.12 1.46
CA PHE A 568 4.36 -10.85 0.19
C PHE A 568 3.63 -11.60 -0.93
N GLU A 569 3.68 -10.99 -2.11
CA GLU A 569 3.15 -11.57 -3.34
C GLU A 569 4.33 -11.94 -4.24
N TYR A 570 4.26 -13.10 -4.89
CA TYR A 570 5.34 -13.62 -5.73
C TYR A 570 4.83 -14.04 -7.10
N THR A 571 5.58 -13.71 -8.15
CA THR A 571 5.42 -14.32 -9.48
C THR A 571 6.57 -15.29 -9.69
N ILE A 572 6.23 -16.55 -9.98
CA ILE A 572 7.16 -17.63 -10.28
C ILE A 572 7.01 -17.97 -11.76
N LEU A 573 8.12 -18.15 -12.47
CA LEU A 573 8.14 -18.50 -13.88
C LEU A 573 8.78 -19.87 -14.09
N ALA A 574 8.12 -20.71 -14.89
CA ALA A 574 8.74 -21.90 -15.45
C ALA A 574 9.27 -21.55 -16.85
N VAL A 575 10.58 -21.34 -16.98
CA VAL A 575 11.26 -20.81 -18.19
C VAL A 575 12.09 -21.89 -18.89
N ASP A 576 12.48 -21.64 -20.15
CA ASP A 576 13.35 -22.49 -20.99
C ASP A 576 12.66 -23.74 -21.58
N GLU A 577 13.37 -24.53 -22.38
CA GLU A 577 12.87 -25.82 -22.89
C GLU A 577 12.74 -26.88 -21.77
N LEU A 578 11.87 -27.88 -21.92
CA LEU A 578 11.56 -28.91 -20.92
C LEU A 578 12.81 -29.66 -20.46
N ALA A 579 13.81 -29.80 -21.33
CA ALA A 579 15.09 -30.44 -21.00
C ALA A 579 15.99 -29.59 -20.09
N LEU A 580 15.82 -28.26 -20.12
CA LEU A 580 16.61 -27.25 -19.39
C LEU A 580 15.73 -26.38 -18.47
N ILE A 581 14.50 -26.83 -18.22
CA ILE A 581 13.48 -26.03 -17.57
C ILE A 581 13.97 -25.54 -16.21
N ASP A 582 13.73 -24.27 -15.95
CA ASP A 582 14.22 -23.59 -14.76
C ASP A 582 13.09 -22.81 -14.09
N ALA A 583 13.25 -22.53 -12.80
CA ALA A 583 12.32 -21.71 -12.06
C ALA A 583 12.97 -20.39 -11.65
N LEU A 584 12.34 -19.30 -12.08
CA LEU A 584 12.67 -17.96 -11.63
C LEU A 584 11.53 -17.46 -10.74
N TYR A 585 11.83 -16.53 -9.84
CA TYR A 585 10.80 -15.88 -9.05
C TYR A 585 11.16 -14.42 -8.80
N ALA A 586 10.13 -13.61 -8.60
CA ALA A 586 10.25 -12.23 -8.17
C ALA A 586 9.18 -11.91 -7.11
N VAL A 587 9.50 -10.98 -6.22
CA VAL A 587 8.53 -10.36 -5.32
C VAL A 587 7.78 -9.30 -6.13
N ASP A 588 6.45 -9.32 -6.05
CA ASP A 588 5.59 -8.40 -6.77
C ASP A 588 5.22 -7.19 -5.91
N ASP A 589 5.48 -5.98 -6.42
CA ASP A 589 4.95 -4.74 -5.84
C ASP A 589 3.74 -4.28 -6.64
N ARG A 590 2.58 -4.81 -6.27
CA ARG A 590 1.28 -4.51 -6.87
C ARG A 590 0.57 -3.32 -6.23
N THR A 591 1.28 -2.51 -5.44
CA THR A 591 0.73 -1.30 -4.87
C THR A 591 0.33 -0.32 -6.00
N PRO A 592 -0.96 0.05 -6.13
CA PRO A 592 -1.42 0.96 -7.17
C PRO A 592 -0.78 2.35 -7.04
N ASP A 593 -0.30 2.92 -8.15
CA ASP A 593 0.03 4.35 -8.23
C ASP A 593 -1.18 5.11 -8.81
N PRO A 594 -1.87 5.96 -8.03
CA PRO A 594 -3.08 6.62 -8.51
C PRO A 594 -2.86 7.60 -9.69
N ALA A 595 -1.61 8.00 -9.96
CA ALA A 595 -1.28 8.93 -11.04
C ALA A 595 -0.67 8.25 -12.27
N ASN A 596 -0.13 7.03 -12.13
CA ASN A 596 0.67 6.35 -13.16
C ASN A 596 0.25 4.89 -13.34
N ALA A 597 0.61 4.30 -14.48
CA ALA A 597 0.62 2.84 -14.62
C ALA A 597 1.97 2.30 -14.13
N LYS A 598 2.01 1.08 -13.59
CA LYS A 598 3.27 0.37 -13.29
C LYS A 598 3.48 -0.75 -14.30
N ILE A 599 4.70 -0.85 -14.82
CA ILE A 599 5.09 -1.90 -15.76
C ILE A 599 6.41 -2.54 -15.33
N ARG A 600 6.57 -3.83 -15.63
CA ARG A 600 7.86 -4.52 -15.63
C ARG A 600 8.00 -5.37 -16.88
N PHE A 601 9.23 -5.75 -17.21
CA PHE A 601 9.52 -6.65 -18.31
C PHE A 601 10.26 -7.90 -17.83
N ILE A 602 9.91 -9.05 -18.42
CA ILE A 602 10.54 -10.35 -18.16
C ILE A 602 10.91 -10.98 -19.49
N HIS A 603 12.16 -11.41 -19.62
CA HIS A 603 12.65 -12.04 -20.84
C HIS A 603 12.77 -13.56 -20.65
N ALA A 604 11.83 -14.31 -21.21
CA ALA A 604 11.72 -15.76 -21.10
C ALA A 604 11.89 -16.50 -22.46
N MET A 605 12.55 -15.87 -23.43
CA MET A 605 12.79 -16.42 -24.78
C MET A 605 14.28 -16.82 -24.90
N PRO A 606 14.61 -18.13 -24.97
CA PRO A 606 15.97 -18.64 -24.75
C PRO A 606 16.96 -18.40 -25.89
N ASP A 607 16.48 -18.21 -27.11
CA ASP A 607 17.25 -18.08 -28.36
C ASP A 607 17.31 -16.63 -28.88
N ALA A 608 16.60 -15.70 -28.23
CA ALA A 608 16.67 -14.28 -28.54
C ALA A 608 18.00 -13.65 -28.09
N PRO A 609 18.51 -12.62 -28.81
CA PRO A 609 19.60 -11.80 -28.33
C PRO A 609 19.17 -10.99 -27.09
N THR A 610 20.15 -10.37 -26.40
CA THR A 610 19.84 -9.37 -25.37
C THR A 610 19.13 -8.17 -26.01
N VAL A 611 18.03 -7.73 -25.40
CA VAL A 611 17.16 -6.69 -25.95
C VAL A 611 17.06 -5.46 -25.05
N ASP A 612 16.78 -4.32 -25.68
CA ASP A 612 16.26 -3.13 -25.02
C ASP A 612 14.76 -3.02 -25.34
N ILE A 613 13.95 -2.68 -24.33
CA ILE A 613 12.53 -2.44 -24.47
C ILE A 613 12.26 -0.95 -24.30
N LYS A 614 11.64 -0.33 -25.30
CA LYS A 614 11.26 1.08 -25.30
C LYS A 614 9.74 1.20 -25.25
N VAL A 615 9.27 2.19 -24.52
CA VAL A 615 7.86 2.53 -24.38
C VAL A 615 7.64 3.89 -25.05
N GLY A 616 7.01 3.91 -26.23
CA GLY A 616 6.88 5.07 -27.13
C GLY A 616 7.60 4.89 -28.48
N SER A 617 7.53 5.88 -29.39
CA SER A 617 8.06 5.76 -30.75
C SER A 617 9.46 6.39 -30.98
N GLY A 618 10.26 5.70 -31.81
CA GLY A 618 11.27 6.26 -32.72
C GLY A 618 12.64 6.67 -32.17
N MET A 619 12.73 7.26 -30.97
CA MET A 619 14.01 7.72 -30.38
C MET A 619 14.03 7.76 -28.84
N ALA A 620 13.04 7.15 -28.18
CA ALA A 620 13.01 7.10 -26.73
C ALA A 620 14.19 6.28 -26.17
N ALA A 621 14.73 6.69 -25.03
CA ALA A 621 15.70 5.87 -24.30
C ALA A 621 15.05 4.54 -23.90
N ALA A 622 15.86 3.47 -23.87
CA ALA A 622 15.42 2.18 -23.38
C ALA A 622 14.75 2.33 -22.00
N THR A 623 13.51 1.86 -21.90
CA THR A 623 12.74 1.81 -20.67
C THR A 623 13.25 0.68 -19.78
N PHE A 624 13.55 -0.46 -20.40
CA PHE A 624 14.34 -1.55 -19.82
C PHE A 624 15.52 -1.81 -20.76
N ALA A 625 16.75 -1.78 -20.25
CA ALA A 625 17.96 -1.81 -21.07
C ALA A 625 18.84 -3.02 -20.71
N ASN A 626 19.46 -3.64 -21.71
CA ASN A 626 20.30 -4.82 -21.59
C ASN A 626 19.58 -6.01 -20.94
N VAL A 627 18.30 -6.23 -21.25
CA VAL A 627 17.54 -7.35 -20.69
C VAL A 627 17.94 -8.62 -21.41
N ALA A 628 18.61 -9.54 -20.71
CA ALA A 628 19.01 -10.84 -21.24
C ALA A 628 17.97 -11.92 -20.90
N PHE A 629 18.05 -13.07 -21.58
CA PHE A 629 17.24 -14.23 -21.22
C PHE A 629 17.40 -14.59 -19.73
N LYS A 630 16.26 -14.85 -19.07
CA LYS A 630 16.08 -15.06 -17.61
C LYS A 630 16.17 -13.81 -16.73
N ASP A 631 16.30 -12.61 -17.30
CA ASP A 631 16.20 -11.39 -16.52
C ASP A 631 14.73 -11.04 -16.20
N ILE A 632 14.50 -10.63 -14.95
CA ILE A 632 13.23 -10.09 -14.44
C ILE A 632 13.51 -8.67 -13.95
N GLU A 633 12.94 -7.69 -14.65
CA GLU A 633 13.08 -6.29 -14.27
C GLU A 633 12.14 -5.90 -13.12
N ASN A 634 12.55 -4.90 -12.35
CA ASN A 634 11.69 -4.32 -11.32
C ASN A 634 10.57 -3.48 -11.95
N TYR A 635 9.47 -3.32 -11.23
CA TYR A 635 8.40 -2.40 -11.65
C TYR A 635 8.90 -0.96 -11.69
N ILE A 636 8.52 -0.26 -12.75
CA ILE A 636 8.70 1.18 -12.92
C ILE A 636 7.34 1.83 -13.21
N THR A 637 7.23 3.14 -12.97
CA THR A 637 6.03 3.91 -13.28
C THR A 637 6.12 4.59 -14.64
N VAL A 638 5.05 4.54 -15.43
CA VAL A 638 4.88 5.29 -16.68
C VAL A 638 3.58 6.10 -16.64
N THR A 639 3.54 7.24 -17.31
CA THR A 639 2.31 8.06 -17.37
C THR A 639 1.17 7.27 -18.03
N PRO A 640 -0.10 7.45 -17.64
CA PRO A 640 -1.20 6.74 -18.29
C PRO A 640 -1.38 7.17 -19.74
N GLY A 641 -1.68 6.24 -20.65
CA GLY A 641 -1.87 6.52 -22.07
C GLY A 641 -1.67 5.30 -22.98
N ALA A 642 -1.81 5.52 -24.28
CA ALA A 642 -1.55 4.52 -25.31
C ALA A 642 -0.04 4.46 -25.63
N TYR A 643 0.55 3.27 -25.56
CA TYR A 643 1.98 3.06 -25.81
C TYR A 643 2.23 1.95 -26.82
N SER A 644 3.00 2.25 -27.85
CA SER A 644 3.69 1.24 -28.65
C SER A 644 4.93 0.76 -27.91
N PHE A 645 5.08 -0.55 -27.82
CA PHE A 645 6.32 -1.18 -27.35
C PHE A 645 7.25 -1.38 -28.54
N VAL A 646 8.53 -1.08 -28.36
CA VAL A 646 9.54 -1.27 -29.39
C VAL A 646 10.67 -2.10 -28.80
N VAL A 647 11.06 -3.15 -29.52
CA VAL A 647 12.17 -4.04 -29.15
C VAL A 647 13.36 -3.71 -30.04
N THR A 648 14.51 -3.43 -29.44
CA THR A 648 15.78 -3.20 -30.16
C THR A 648 16.86 -4.13 -29.64
N GLU A 649 17.88 -4.44 -30.45
CA GLU A 649 19.08 -5.08 -29.93
C GLU A 649 19.77 -4.11 -28.96
N THR A 650 20.40 -4.65 -27.92
CA THR A 650 21.02 -3.84 -26.86
C THR A 650 21.99 -2.79 -27.40
N GLY A 651 21.74 -1.53 -27.06
CA GLY A 651 22.59 -0.40 -27.44
C GLY A 651 22.48 0.01 -28.92
N MET A 652 21.60 -0.62 -29.69
CA MET A 652 21.33 -0.29 -31.09
C MET A 652 20.12 0.65 -31.22
N THR A 653 20.08 1.38 -32.33
CA THR A 653 18.93 2.22 -32.70
C THR A 653 17.89 1.49 -33.52
N ASP A 654 18.26 0.36 -34.12
CA ASP A 654 17.45 -0.37 -35.07
C ASP A 654 16.26 -1.03 -34.36
N GLU A 655 15.06 -0.74 -34.85
CA GLU A 655 13.80 -1.23 -34.30
C GLU A 655 13.48 -2.61 -34.88
N ILE A 656 13.75 -3.69 -34.14
CA ILE A 656 13.55 -5.08 -34.59
C ILE A 656 12.06 -5.33 -34.83
N VAL A 657 11.25 -5.01 -33.81
CA VAL A 657 9.80 -5.11 -33.85
C VAL A 657 9.18 -3.90 -33.17
N VAL A 658 8.23 -3.28 -33.85
CA VAL A 658 7.33 -2.25 -33.30
C VAL A 658 5.96 -2.90 -33.12
N PHE A 659 5.36 -2.74 -31.95
CA PHE A 659 4.03 -3.28 -31.65
C PHE A 659 2.94 -2.21 -31.71
N ASP A 660 1.71 -2.66 -32.00
CA ASP A 660 0.51 -1.83 -31.91
C ASP A 660 0.38 -1.23 -30.50
N PRO A 661 -0.14 0.00 -30.39
CA PRO A 661 -0.26 0.66 -29.10
C PRO A 661 -1.29 -0.04 -28.20
N ILE A 662 -0.96 -0.20 -26.93
CA ILE A 662 -1.89 -0.64 -25.88
C ILE A 662 -2.13 0.46 -24.85
N ASP A 663 -3.35 0.53 -24.32
CA ASP A 663 -3.71 1.49 -23.28
C ASP A 663 -3.23 1.00 -21.90
N LEU A 664 -2.42 1.82 -21.24
CA LEU A 664 -2.00 1.62 -19.84
C LEU A 664 -2.74 2.64 -18.95
N ALA A 665 -3.52 2.17 -17.99
CA ALA A 665 -4.35 3.04 -17.14
C ALA A 665 -3.66 3.42 -15.82
N ALA A 666 -4.06 4.56 -15.23
CA ALA A 666 -3.58 5.00 -13.93
C ALA A 666 -4.06 4.04 -12.83
N GLY A 667 -3.18 3.66 -11.91
CA GLY A 667 -3.47 2.71 -10.84
C GLY A 667 -3.24 1.26 -11.22
N ASP A 668 -3.15 0.95 -12.51
CA ASP A 668 -3.00 -0.43 -12.98
C ASP A 668 -1.53 -0.87 -12.99
N VAL A 669 -1.31 -2.17 -12.77
CA VAL A 669 0.00 -2.80 -12.69
C VAL A 669 0.09 -3.91 -13.75
N TYR A 670 1.17 -3.95 -14.53
CA TYR A 670 1.31 -4.88 -15.64
C TYR A 670 2.68 -5.60 -15.65
N THR A 671 2.67 -6.89 -15.98
CA THR A 671 3.86 -7.70 -16.24
C THR A 671 3.94 -8.04 -17.72
N ILE A 672 4.97 -7.54 -18.41
CA ILE A 672 5.21 -7.82 -19.82
C ILE A 672 6.21 -8.98 -19.92
N VAL A 673 5.89 -10.02 -20.67
CA VAL A 673 6.72 -11.22 -20.78
C VAL A 673 6.96 -11.55 -22.25
N ALA A 674 8.23 -11.59 -22.67
CA ALA A 674 8.64 -12.12 -23.97
C ALA A 674 8.92 -13.63 -23.85
N MET A 675 8.22 -14.46 -24.62
CA MET A 675 8.26 -15.92 -24.53
C MET A 675 8.12 -16.58 -25.91
N GLY A 676 8.41 -17.88 -26.00
CA GLY A 676 8.46 -18.62 -27.28
C GLY A 676 9.88 -18.74 -27.80
N THR A 677 10.06 -18.77 -29.11
CA THR A 677 11.35 -18.81 -29.82
C THR A 677 11.49 -17.63 -30.79
N PHE A 678 12.69 -17.10 -30.96
CA PHE A 678 13.00 -15.89 -31.72
C PHE A 678 13.13 -16.16 -33.22
N ASP A 679 13.66 -17.32 -33.61
CA ASP A 679 13.94 -17.64 -35.02
C ASP A 679 12.65 -17.98 -35.79
N GLU A 680 12.50 -17.40 -36.99
CA GLU A 680 11.34 -17.64 -37.84
C GLU A 680 11.31 -19.09 -38.36
N GLY A 681 10.15 -19.76 -38.23
CA GLY A 681 9.96 -21.15 -38.63
C GLY A 681 10.12 -22.18 -37.51
N ASP A 682 10.45 -21.74 -36.29
CA ASP A 682 10.39 -22.58 -35.11
C ASP A 682 8.96 -22.98 -34.73
N ALA A 683 8.83 -24.06 -33.95
CA ALA A 683 7.53 -24.66 -33.65
C ALA A 683 6.63 -23.79 -32.75
N VAL A 684 7.20 -22.82 -32.04
CA VAL A 684 6.48 -21.90 -31.13
C VAL A 684 6.95 -20.47 -31.37
N GLU A 685 6.20 -19.74 -32.18
CA GLU A 685 6.53 -18.35 -32.55
C GLU A 685 6.72 -17.42 -31.34
N SER A 686 7.58 -16.42 -31.51
CA SER A 686 7.83 -15.37 -30.54
C SER A 686 6.53 -14.64 -30.18
N THR A 687 6.22 -14.54 -28.89
CA THR A 687 5.08 -13.78 -28.38
C THR A 687 5.54 -12.86 -27.25
N ILE A 688 5.10 -11.59 -27.28
CA ILE A 688 5.20 -10.70 -26.12
C ILE A 688 3.80 -10.49 -25.56
N ARG A 689 3.61 -10.90 -24.31
CA ARG A 689 2.32 -10.88 -23.61
C ARG A 689 2.36 -9.89 -22.47
N VAL A 690 1.32 -9.08 -22.34
CA VAL A 690 1.12 -8.17 -21.21
C VAL A 690 0.06 -8.75 -20.29
N PHE A 691 0.47 -9.17 -19.10
CA PHE A 691 -0.44 -9.57 -18.04
C PHE A 691 -0.91 -8.34 -17.27
N ASP A 692 -2.22 -8.23 -17.10
CA ASP A 692 -2.83 -7.31 -16.15
C ASP A 692 -2.70 -7.92 -14.76
N ASP A 693 -1.79 -7.37 -13.95
CA ASP A 693 -1.53 -7.82 -12.60
C ASP A 693 -2.61 -7.34 -11.63
N ASN A 694 -3.62 -6.59 -12.06
CA ASN A 694 -4.72 -6.21 -11.17
C ASN A 694 -5.62 -7.40 -10.82
N GLY A 695 -6.32 -7.30 -9.69
CA GLY A 695 -7.26 -8.33 -9.22
C GLY A 695 -6.62 -9.72 -9.12
N ASN A 696 -7.02 -10.64 -9.99
CA ASN A 696 -6.51 -12.02 -10.00
C ASN A 696 -5.16 -12.17 -10.70
N GLY A 697 -4.71 -11.20 -11.50
CA GLY A 697 -3.40 -11.24 -12.15
C GLY A 697 -3.24 -12.20 -13.33
N ASN A 698 -4.33 -12.75 -13.88
CA ASN A 698 -4.29 -13.76 -14.95
C ASN A 698 -4.93 -13.30 -16.28
N ALA A 699 -5.45 -12.07 -16.33
CA ALA A 699 -5.90 -11.46 -17.57
C ALA A 699 -4.68 -11.00 -18.38
N TYR A 700 -4.76 -11.10 -19.70
CA TYR A 700 -3.64 -10.72 -20.57
C TYR A 700 -4.09 -10.22 -21.94
N VAL A 701 -3.17 -9.54 -22.61
CA VAL A 701 -3.25 -9.18 -24.03
C VAL A 701 -1.92 -9.52 -24.70
N ASP A 702 -1.97 -10.13 -25.88
CA ASP A 702 -0.78 -10.35 -26.71
C ASP A 702 -0.50 -9.10 -27.53
N LEU A 703 0.76 -8.66 -27.56
CA LEU A 703 1.17 -7.57 -28.42
C LEU A 703 1.22 -8.07 -29.87
N VAL A 704 0.65 -7.27 -30.77
CA VAL A 704 0.60 -7.54 -32.21
C VAL A 704 1.63 -6.64 -32.89
N ALA A 705 2.47 -7.21 -33.76
CA ALA A 705 3.45 -6.42 -34.51
C ALA A 705 2.72 -5.44 -35.42
N ALA A 706 3.06 -4.16 -35.29
CA ALA A 706 2.49 -3.10 -36.08
C ALA A 706 2.89 -3.25 -37.55
N GLN A 707 1.95 -2.94 -38.45
CA GLN A 707 2.17 -3.05 -39.88
C GLN A 707 2.47 -1.68 -40.50
N THR A 708 3.10 -1.67 -41.67
CA THR A 708 3.35 -0.54 -42.57
C THR A 708 3.00 -1.00 -43.98
N ASN A 709 2.73 -0.09 -44.90
CA ASN A 709 2.45 -0.41 -46.30
C ASN A 709 3.61 0.06 -47.17
N LEU A 710 4.20 -0.85 -47.95
CA LEU A 710 5.34 -0.54 -48.81
C LEU A 710 4.96 -0.64 -50.30
N ARG A 711 5.44 0.31 -51.11
CA ARG A 711 5.36 0.29 -52.57
C ARG A 711 6.72 0.63 -53.18
N VAL A 712 7.11 -0.08 -54.24
CA VAL A 712 8.29 0.26 -55.04
C VAL A 712 7.86 0.62 -56.46
N ILE A 713 8.35 1.74 -56.99
CA ILE A 713 8.17 2.17 -58.38
C ILE A 713 9.52 2.19 -59.08
N HIS A 714 9.62 1.49 -60.19
CA HIS A 714 10.87 1.36 -60.94
C HIS A 714 10.97 2.44 -62.03
N THR A 715 11.84 3.43 -61.86
CA THR A 715 12.00 4.56 -62.79
C THR A 715 13.41 4.68 -63.39
N SER A 716 14.25 3.67 -63.23
CA SER A 716 15.61 3.63 -63.78
C SER A 716 15.58 3.08 -65.21
N TYR A 717 15.87 3.94 -66.17
CA TYR A 717 15.55 3.75 -67.59
C TYR A 717 16.44 2.72 -68.32
N ASP A 718 17.67 2.48 -67.87
CA ASP A 718 18.60 1.53 -68.48
C ASP A 718 18.79 0.24 -67.65
N ALA A 719 18.16 0.16 -66.48
CA ALA A 719 18.13 -1.04 -65.66
C ALA A 719 17.18 -2.10 -66.26
N PRO A 720 17.52 -3.39 -66.17
CA PRO A 720 16.56 -4.47 -66.45
C PRO A 720 15.46 -4.49 -65.38
N ASN A 721 14.46 -5.35 -65.56
CA ASN A 721 13.49 -5.66 -64.49
C ASN A 721 14.21 -6.01 -63.18
N VAL A 722 13.56 -5.72 -62.06
CA VAL A 722 14.15 -5.88 -60.72
C VAL A 722 13.31 -6.76 -59.79
N ASP A 723 13.99 -7.51 -58.93
CA ASP A 723 13.43 -8.24 -57.79
C ASP A 723 13.68 -7.41 -56.51
N ILE A 724 12.66 -7.28 -55.67
CA ILE A 724 12.69 -6.50 -54.43
C ILE A 724 12.66 -7.46 -53.25
N PHE A 725 13.55 -7.26 -52.29
CA PHE A 725 13.58 -8.01 -51.04
C PHE A 725 13.51 -7.07 -49.84
N VAL A 726 12.81 -7.49 -48.80
CA VAL A 726 12.76 -6.81 -47.50
C VAL A 726 13.27 -7.80 -46.45
N ASP A 727 14.29 -7.40 -45.69
CA ASP A 727 15.01 -8.23 -44.71
C ASP A 727 15.56 -9.56 -45.29
N GLY A 728 15.76 -9.60 -46.61
CA GLY A 728 16.22 -10.79 -47.35
C GLY A 728 15.09 -11.64 -47.93
N ASP A 729 13.84 -11.40 -47.54
CA ASP A 729 12.67 -12.08 -48.08
C ASP A 729 12.14 -11.43 -49.34
N MET A 730 11.68 -12.25 -50.29
CA MET A 730 11.16 -11.77 -51.57
C MET A 730 9.85 -11.01 -51.37
N PHE A 731 9.88 -9.69 -51.59
CA PHE A 731 8.73 -8.81 -51.50
C PHE A 731 7.97 -8.73 -52.83
N PHE A 732 8.70 -8.54 -53.94
CA PHE A 732 8.11 -8.50 -55.28
C PHE A 732 9.10 -8.99 -56.33
N GLN A 733 8.62 -9.73 -57.33
CA GLN A 733 9.45 -10.33 -58.37
C GLN A 733 9.20 -9.69 -59.74
N ASP A 734 10.28 -9.49 -60.51
CA ASP A 734 10.23 -9.10 -61.93
C ASP A 734 9.50 -7.76 -62.19
N LEU A 735 9.75 -6.74 -61.38
CA LEU A 735 9.20 -5.40 -61.56
C LEU A 735 9.83 -4.71 -62.77
N ALA A 736 9.04 -4.45 -63.81
CA ALA A 736 9.51 -3.79 -65.02
C ALA A 736 9.57 -2.25 -64.91
N TYR A 737 10.35 -1.62 -65.79
CA TYR A 737 10.46 -0.16 -65.87
C TYR A 737 9.09 0.54 -66.02
N GLY A 738 8.94 1.63 -65.28
CA GLY A 738 7.75 2.46 -65.17
C GLY A 738 6.64 1.86 -64.30
N LEU A 739 6.70 0.57 -63.95
CA LEU A 739 5.66 -0.10 -63.18
C LEU A 739 5.89 0.02 -61.66
N THR A 740 4.90 -0.44 -60.92
CA THR A 740 4.78 -0.37 -59.47
C THR A 740 4.51 -1.76 -58.91
N SER A 741 5.03 -2.07 -57.73
CA SER A 741 4.70 -3.29 -57.00
C SER A 741 3.27 -3.29 -56.45
N GLY A 742 2.63 -2.11 -56.38
CA GLY A 742 1.47 -1.87 -55.54
C GLY A 742 1.86 -1.74 -54.06
N TYR A 743 0.93 -1.28 -53.23
CA TYR A 743 1.11 -1.30 -51.78
C TYR A 743 0.88 -2.72 -51.25
N SER A 744 1.73 -3.15 -50.32
CA SER A 744 1.56 -4.40 -49.59
C SER A 744 1.98 -4.22 -48.14
N ASP A 745 1.23 -4.84 -47.24
CA ASP A 745 1.51 -4.80 -45.80
C ASP A 745 2.83 -5.51 -45.49
N TYR A 746 3.61 -4.93 -44.60
CA TYR A 746 4.83 -5.48 -44.05
C TYR A 746 4.99 -5.03 -42.59
N SER A 747 5.84 -5.69 -41.81
CA SER A 747 6.03 -5.30 -40.41
C SER A 747 6.78 -3.96 -40.30
N ALA A 748 6.28 -3.04 -39.47
CA ALA A 748 6.93 -1.78 -39.15
C ALA A 748 8.23 -1.99 -38.37
N GLY A 749 9.13 -1.01 -38.38
CA GLY A 749 10.45 -1.07 -37.76
C GLY A 749 11.58 -0.80 -38.76
N THR A 750 12.82 -1.06 -38.35
CA THR A 750 14.00 -0.90 -39.20
C THR A 750 14.12 -2.11 -40.14
N ARG A 751 14.00 -1.86 -41.44
CA ARG A 751 14.00 -2.85 -42.52
C ARG A 751 15.12 -2.59 -43.50
N ASN A 752 15.82 -3.65 -43.93
CA ASN A 752 16.70 -3.58 -45.09
C ASN A 752 15.87 -3.84 -46.36
N ILE A 753 15.88 -2.90 -47.29
CA ILE A 753 15.31 -3.05 -48.62
C ILE A 753 16.46 -3.20 -49.62
N THR A 754 16.48 -4.33 -50.32
CA THR A 754 17.38 -4.56 -51.45
C THR A 754 16.60 -4.67 -52.76
N ILE A 755 17.17 -4.07 -53.82
CA ILE A 755 16.63 -4.16 -55.18
C ILE A 755 17.72 -4.74 -56.07
N ASN A 756 17.43 -5.90 -56.65
CA ASN A 756 18.37 -6.67 -57.46
C ASN A 756 17.87 -6.69 -58.91
N PRO A 757 18.73 -6.61 -59.93
CA PRO A 757 18.35 -6.99 -61.29
C PRO A 757 17.77 -8.40 -61.30
N THR A 758 16.64 -8.64 -61.97
CA THR A 758 15.93 -9.92 -61.92
C THR A 758 16.84 -11.10 -62.29
N GLY A 759 16.89 -12.10 -61.41
CA GLY A 759 17.78 -13.25 -61.54
C GLY A 759 19.25 -13.00 -61.14
N SER A 760 19.59 -11.82 -60.63
CA SER A 760 20.88 -11.50 -60.01
C SER A 760 20.80 -11.64 -58.48
N GLY A 761 21.91 -12.07 -57.86
CA GLY A 761 22.05 -12.10 -56.40
C GLY A 761 22.80 -10.90 -55.81
N THR A 762 23.22 -9.94 -56.65
CA THR A 762 23.89 -8.71 -56.20
C THR A 762 22.94 -7.53 -56.26
N PRO A 763 22.69 -6.83 -55.13
CA PRO A 763 21.86 -5.64 -55.12
C PRO A 763 22.48 -4.48 -55.88
N VAL A 764 21.63 -3.72 -56.56
CA VAL A 764 21.97 -2.39 -57.10
C VAL A 764 21.47 -1.27 -56.18
N ILE A 765 20.48 -1.55 -55.32
CA ILE A 765 20.10 -0.75 -54.16
C ILE A 765 20.15 -1.67 -52.93
N ASP A 766 20.76 -1.19 -51.85
CA ASP A 766 20.78 -1.81 -50.52
C ASP A 766 20.69 -0.68 -49.49
N VAL A 767 19.51 -0.51 -48.90
CA VAL A 767 19.21 0.61 -48.01
C VAL A 767 18.44 0.13 -46.79
N THR A 768 18.81 0.63 -45.61
CA THR A 768 18.12 0.36 -44.36
C THR A 768 17.22 1.54 -44.01
N LEU A 769 15.91 1.29 -43.87
CA LEU A 769 14.87 2.29 -43.59
C LEU A 769 14.13 1.97 -42.30
N THR A 770 13.87 2.97 -41.46
CA THR A 770 12.92 2.82 -40.34
C THR A 770 11.52 3.19 -40.83
N LEU A 771 10.67 2.17 -40.98
CA LEU A 771 9.30 2.30 -41.44
C LEU A 771 8.36 2.42 -40.23
N GLY A 772 7.62 3.52 -40.14
CA GLY A 772 6.67 3.73 -39.04
C GLY A 772 5.40 2.88 -39.17
N ALA A 773 4.82 2.52 -38.03
CA ALA A 773 3.52 1.86 -37.93
C ALA A 773 2.40 2.69 -38.58
N ASP A 774 1.51 2.03 -39.32
CA ASP A 774 0.39 2.62 -40.06
C ASP A 774 0.77 3.75 -41.03
N ILE A 775 2.04 3.77 -41.48
CA ILE A 775 2.51 4.70 -42.51
C ILE A 775 2.65 3.95 -43.83
N ASP A 776 2.20 4.57 -44.90
CA ASP A 776 2.42 4.14 -46.28
C ASP A 776 3.72 4.75 -46.82
N TYR A 777 4.56 3.98 -47.50
CA TYR A 777 5.79 4.46 -48.11
C TYR A 777 5.88 4.08 -49.59
N THR A 778 6.36 5.00 -50.42
CA THR A 778 6.79 4.69 -51.79
C THR A 778 8.29 4.90 -51.94
N ILE A 779 8.97 3.87 -52.43
CA ILE A 779 10.37 3.90 -52.85
C ILE A 779 10.43 3.98 -54.38
N PHE A 780 11.10 5.01 -54.90
CA PHE A 780 11.39 5.18 -56.32
C PHE A 780 12.84 4.74 -56.59
N ALA A 781 13.01 3.73 -57.44
CA ALA A 781 14.33 3.35 -57.96
C ALA A 781 14.65 4.26 -59.17
N VAL A 782 15.47 5.28 -58.95
CA VAL A 782 15.73 6.40 -59.88
C VAL A 782 17.16 6.38 -60.41
N ASP A 783 17.42 7.09 -61.51
CA ASP A 783 18.74 7.23 -62.18
C ASP A 783 19.14 6.02 -63.07
N GLU A 784 20.33 6.04 -63.67
CA GLU A 784 20.87 4.92 -64.45
C GLU A 784 21.32 3.74 -63.55
N VAL A 785 21.30 2.49 -64.03
CA VAL A 785 21.59 1.27 -63.24
C VAL A 785 22.95 1.32 -62.53
N ALA A 786 23.92 2.05 -63.09
CA ALA A 786 25.24 2.24 -62.51
C ALA A 786 25.27 3.19 -61.31
N LEU A 787 24.29 4.09 -61.21
CA LEU A 787 24.13 5.12 -60.19
C LEU A 787 22.74 5.07 -59.53
N ILE A 788 22.05 3.94 -59.68
CA ILE A 788 20.66 3.79 -59.27
C ILE A 788 20.54 4.03 -57.78
N ASP A 789 19.50 4.75 -57.41
CA ASP A 789 19.32 5.25 -56.07
C ASP A 789 17.88 5.03 -55.61
N ALA A 790 17.70 4.91 -54.30
CA ALA A 790 16.38 4.80 -53.69
C ALA A 790 15.99 6.17 -53.13
N VAL A 791 15.03 6.83 -53.76
CA VAL A 791 14.38 8.02 -53.21
C VAL A 791 13.04 7.59 -52.65
N TYR A 792 12.73 7.97 -51.43
CA TYR A 792 11.52 7.51 -50.76
C TYR A 792 10.95 8.62 -49.86
N ASP A 793 9.65 8.55 -49.63
CA ASP A 793 8.95 9.40 -48.67
C ASP A 793 7.70 8.69 -48.14
N ALA A 794 7.16 9.19 -47.04
CA ALA A 794 5.87 8.75 -46.53
C ALA A 794 4.73 9.32 -47.40
N ASP A 795 3.75 8.49 -47.72
CA ASP A 795 2.64 8.84 -48.58
C ASP A 795 1.43 9.29 -47.77
N LEU A 796 0.99 10.54 -47.97
CA LEU A 796 -0.21 11.05 -47.32
C LEU A 796 -1.46 10.73 -48.16
N ARG A 797 -1.87 9.47 -48.12
CA ARG A 797 -2.89 8.87 -49.01
C ARG A 797 -4.34 9.15 -48.63
N GLU A 798 -4.58 9.83 -47.52
CA GLU A 798 -5.93 10.24 -47.12
C GLU A 798 -6.53 11.21 -48.16
N PRO A 799 -7.65 10.84 -48.83
CA PRO A 799 -8.23 11.64 -49.88
C PRO A 799 -8.99 12.85 -49.33
N VAL A 800 -9.03 13.93 -50.11
CA VAL A 800 -9.78 15.14 -49.76
C VAL A 800 -11.11 15.15 -50.50
N VAL A 801 -12.24 15.14 -49.78
CA VAL A 801 -13.57 15.02 -50.40
C VAL A 801 -13.90 16.11 -51.42
N SER A 802 -13.32 17.30 -51.27
CA SER A 802 -13.58 18.48 -52.11
C SER A 802 -12.51 18.81 -53.13
N ALA A 803 -11.41 18.04 -53.17
CA ALA A 803 -10.25 18.32 -54.02
C ALA A 803 -9.56 17.03 -54.49
N ALA A 804 -8.80 17.13 -55.59
CA ALA A 804 -7.74 16.18 -55.91
C ALA A 804 -6.50 16.55 -55.08
N LYS A 805 -5.78 15.56 -54.58
CA LYS A 805 -4.51 15.78 -53.86
C LYS A 805 -3.36 15.31 -54.74
N VAL A 806 -2.34 16.13 -54.96
CA VAL A 806 -1.33 15.89 -56.00
C VAL A 806 0.05 16.21 -55.45
N ARG A 807 1.04 15.37 -55.74
CA ARG A 807 2.47 15.70 -55.60
C ARG A 807 3.23 15.42 -56.89
N PHE A 808 4.45 15.91 -56.98
CA PHE A 808 5.34 15.70 -58.12
C PHE A 808 6.65 15.03 -57.70
N VAL A 809 7.16 14.13 -58.54
CA VAL A 809 8.44 13.43 -58.40
C VAL A 809 9.23 13.58 -59.69
N HIS A 810 10.49 14.01 -59.56
CA HIS A 810 11.39 14.15 -60.70
C HIS A 810 12.39 12.99 -60.76
N ALA A 811 12.11 12.01 -61.63
CA ALA A 811 12.93 10.81 -61.83
C ALA A 811 13.73 10.79 -63.15
N SER A 812 13.60 11.80 -64.00
CA SER A 812 14.41 11.93 -65.23
C SER A 812 15.83 12.48 -64.92
N PRO A 813 16.93 11.75 -65.25
CA PRO A 813 18.29 12.12 -64.81
C PRO A 813 18.97 13.21 -65.65
N ASP A 814 18.55 13.41 -66.90
CA ASP A 814 19.17 14.35 -67.84
C ASP A 814 18.31 15.60 -68.11
N ALA A 815 17.11 15.67 -67.54
CA ALA A 815 16.33 16.90 -67.49
C ALA A 815 16.87 17.87 -66.42
N PRO A 816 16.88 19.19 -66.70
CA PRO A 816 17.22 20.20 -65.70
C PRO A 816 16.14 20.28 -64.62
N ASP A 817 16.37 21.05 -63.55
CA ASP A 817 15.30 21.40 -62.60
C ASP A 817 14.08 21.94 -63.37
N VAL A 818 12.88 21.45 -63.00
CA VAL A 818 11.65 21.74 -63.74
C VAL A 818 10.61 22.51 -62.92
N ASP A 819 9.84 23.33 -63.62
CA ASP A 819 8.57 23.87 -63.16
C ASP A 819 7.42 23.09 -63.81
N VAL A 820 6.44 22.67 -63.01
CA VAL A 820 5.20 22.05 -63.47
C VAL A 820 4.09 23.09 -63.42
N LYS A 821 3.49 23.35 -64.57
CA LYS A 821 2.42 24.34 -64.77
C LYS A 821 1.12 23.67 -65.14
N VAL A 822 0.00 24.34 -64.82
CA VAL A 822 -1.35 23.93 -65.22
C VAL A 822 -1.97 24.92 -66.20
N GLY A 823 -2.62 24.38 -67.23
CA GLY A 823 -3.20 25.14 -68.33
C GLY A 823 -2.25 25.29 -69.52
N ILE A 824 -2.78 25.77 -70.65
CA ILE A 824 -2.01 26.00 -71.89
C ILE A 824 -1.23 27.33 -71.83
N GLY A 825 -0.05 27.40 -72.45
CA GLY A 825 0.78 28.61 -72.49
C GLY A 825 1.45 28.95 -71.14
N SER A 826 1.37 30.23 -70.72
CA SER A 826 1.99 30.73 -69.48
C SER A 826 1.18 30.39 -68.22
N GLY A 827 0.74 29.14 -68.09
CA GLY A 827 -0.10 28.64 -66.99
C GLY A 827 0.48 28.87 -65.59
N GLU A 828 -0.34 28.63 -64.57
CA GLU A 828 0.06 28.76 -63.15
C GLU A 828 1.06 27.65 -62.79
N ILE A 829 2.16 27.99 -62.13
CA ILE A 829 3.13 27.02 -61.60
C ILE A 829 2.53 26.38 -60.34
N VAL A 830 2.35 25.06 -60.37
CA VAL A 830 1.86 24.26 -59.23
C VAL A 830 2.99 23.57 -58.46
N PHE A 831 4.09 23.24 -59.13
CA PHE A 831 5.33 22.79 -58.50
C PHE A 831 6.49 23.55 -59.12
N SER A 832 7.25 24.29 -58.31
CA SER A 832 8.37 25.12 -58.76
C SER A 832 9.70 24.49 -58.39
N ASN A 833 10.70 24.58 -59.27
CA ASN A 833 12.08 24.13 -59.02
C ASN A 833 12.14 22.70 -58.46
N ALA A 834 11.41 21.78 -59.07
CA ALA A 834 11.53 20.37 -58.76
C ALA A 834 12.89 19.88 -59.28
N THR A 835 13.79 19.52 -58.37
CA THR A 835 15.13 19.03 -58.70
C THR A 835 15.09 17.54 -59.01
N PHE A 836 16.01 17.04 -59.83
CA PHE A 836 16.20 15.59 -60.00
C PHE A 836 16.36 14.88 -58.64
N LYS A 837 15.72 13.70 -58.50
CA LYS A 837 15.56 12.94 -57.24
C LYS A 837 14.72 13.65 -56.16
N GLY A 838 14.04 14.75 -56.51
CA GLY A 838 13.15 15.48 -55.62
C GLY A 838 11.74 14.88 -55.58
N ILE A 839 11.16 14.83 -54.37
CA ILE A 839 9.75 14.55 -54.11
C ILE A 839 9.15 15.82 -53.50
N SER A 840 8.06 16.33 -54.06
CA SER A 840 7.36 17.49 -53.50
C SER A 840 6.39 17.07 -52.39
N ASP A 841 6.05 18.02 -51.52
CA ASP A 841 4.85 17.89 -50.68
C ASP A 841 3.58 17.77 -51.55
N TYR A 842 2.52 17.19 -50.97
CA TYR A 842 1.20 17.16 -51.58
C TYR A 842 0.52 18.54 -51.50
N ILE A 843 -0.11 18.94 -52.61
CA ILE A 843 -1.00 20.11 -52.71
C ILE A 843 -2.44 19.68 -53.03
N GLU A 844 -3.41 20.51 -52.70
CA GLU A 844 -4.80 20.33 -53.09
C GLU A 844 -5.13 21.12 -54.36
N MET A 845 -5.77 20.46 -55.32
CA MET A 845 -6.22 21.04 -56.58
C MET A 845 -7.72 20.78 -56.76
N ALA A 846 -8.46 21.71 -57.37
CA ALA A 846 -9.87 21.48 -57.67
C ALA A 846 -10.04 20.32 -58.68
N ALA A 847 -11.10 19.53 -58.60
CA ALA A 847 -11.38 18.56 -59.66
C ALA A 847 -11.65 19.24 -61.01
N GLY A 848 -11.15 18.63 -62.10
CA GLY A 848 -11.27 19.14 -63.45
C GLY A 848 -10.28 18.51 -64.42
N ASP A 849 -10.33 18.93 -65.67
CA ASP A 849 -9.38 18.53 -66.71
C ASP A 849 -8.19 19.50 -66.70
N TYR A 850 -6.98 18.96 -66.52
CA TYR A 850 -5.74 19.74 -66.45
C TYR A 850 -4.80 19.32 -67.56
N SER A 851 -4.39 20.27 -68.39
CA SER A 851 -3.18 20.12 -69.20
C SER A 851 -1.98 20.51 -68.34
N PHE A 852 -1.08 19.55 -68.14
CA PHE A 852 0.20 19.81 -67.50
C PHE A 852 1.23 20.27 -68.53
N VAL A 853 2.03 21.25 -68.15
CA VAL A 853 3.15 21.76 -68.93
C VAL A 853 4.40 21.66 -68.07
N ILE A 854 5.45 21.04 -68.58
CA ILE A 854 6.75 20.97 -67.92
C ILE A 854 7.72 21.90 -68.65
N THR A 855 8.39 22.76 -67.90
CA THR A 855 9.41 23.68 -68.41
C THR A 855 10.65 23.62 -67.54
N ALA A 856 11.83 23.88 -68.11
CA ALA A 856 13.02 24.16 -67.30
C ALA A 856 12.74 25.35 -66.35
N THR A 857 13.25 25.29 -65.12
CA THR A 857 12.92 26.30 -64.11
C THR A 857 13.26 27.71 -64.56
N GLY A 858 12.28 28.61 -64.43
CA GLY A 858 12.41 30.01 -64.84
C GLY A 858 12.26 30.27 -66.34
N ASP A 859 12.04 29.25 -67.18
CA ASP A 859 11.68 29.42 -68.58
C ASP A 859 10.19 29.78 -68.72
N THR A 860 9.90 30.74 -69.60
CA THR A 860 8.55 31.19 -69.95
C THR A 860 8.04 30.57 -71.24
N ASN A 861 8.91 29.92 -72.02
CA ASN A 861 8.52 29.19 -73.22
C ASN A 861 7.98 27.81 -72.84
N GLU A 862 6.89 27.40 -73.48
CA GLU A 862 6.33 26.04 -73.36
C GLU A 862 7.31 25.05 -73.99
N VAL A 863 7.82 24.07 -73.23
CA VAL A 863 8.81 23.09 -73.69
C VAL A 863 8.13 21.77 -74.04
N ILE A 864 7.36 21.20 -73.10
CA ILE A 864 6.54 19.99 -73.33
C ILE A 864 5.17 20.20 -72.67
N ALA A 865 4.11 19.95 -73.42
CA ALA A 865 2.73 20.06 -72.95
C ALA A 865 1.98 18.77 -73.21
N PHE A 866 1.12 18.39 -72.27
CA PHE A 866 0.39 17.12 -72.34
C PHE A 866 -1.11 17.33 -72.57
N ASP A 867 -1.73 16.32 -73.17
CA ASP A 867 -3.18 16.19 -73.27
C ASP A 867 -3.82 16.33 -71.88
N PRO A 868 -5.01 16.95 -71.78
CA PRO A 868 -5.68 17.10 -70.50
C PRO A 868 -5.91 15.76 -69.80
N VAL A 869 -5.54 15.69 -68.51
CA VAL A 869 -5.88 14.57 -67.62
C VAL A 869 -6.93 15.02 -66.61
N THR A 870 -7.94 14.19 -66.39
CA THR A 870 -9.01 14.47 -65.41
C THR A 870 -8.54 14.13 -64.01
N LEU A 871 -8.43 15.15 -63.15
CA LEU A 871 -8.25 14.98 -61.71
C LEU A 871 -9.60 14.99 -61.02
N SER A 872 -9.87 13.97 -60.21
CA SER A 872 -11.14 13.80 -59.50
C SER A 872 -11.00 14.17 -58.03
N ASN A 873 -12.08 14.72 -57.46
CA ASN A 873 -12.18 14.91 -56.01
C ASN A 873 -12.04 13.54 -55.32
N ASN A 874 -11.61 13.55 -54.06
CA ASN A 874 -11.46 12.33 -53.27
C ASN A 874 -10.46 11.32 -53.88
N THR A 875 -9.47 11.83 -54.62
CA THR A 875 -8.42 11.01 -55.26
C THR A 875 -7.05 11.63 -54.98
N VAL A 876 -6.07 10.78 -54.68
CA VAL A 876 -4.68 11.18 -54.39
C VAL A 876 -3.80 10.72 -55.55
N TYR A 877 -2.93 11.61 -56.03
CA TYR A 877 -2.12 11.41 -57.21
C TYR A 877 -0.64 11.71 -56.97
N THR A 878 0.23 10.88 -57.53
CA THR A 878 1.67 11.18 -57.68
C THR A 878 2.00 11.32 -59.16
N ILE A 879 2.44 12.51 -59.58
CA ILE A 879 2.90 12.78 -60.93
C ILE A 879 4.41 12.54 -60.98
N VAL A 880 4.87 11.67 -61.86
CA VAL A 880 6.28 11.29 -61.99
C VAL A 880 6.78 11.66 -63.38
N ALA A 881 7.78 12.54 -63.47
CA ALA A 881 8.55 12.74 -64.69
C ALA A 881 9.68 11.71 -64.75
N HIS A 882 9.74 10.91 -65.82
CA HIS A 882 10.67 9.78 -65.96
C HIS A 882 11.25 9.71 -67.38
N GLY A 883 12.20 8.80 -67.61
CA GLY A 883 12.88 8.66 -68.91
C GLY A 883 13.95 9.72 -69.16
N THR A 884 14.41 9.85 -70.39
CA THR A 884 15.53 10.74 -70.78
C THR A 884 15.14 11.73 -71.88
N LEU A 885 15.77 12.90 -71.93
CA LEU A 885 15.59 13.90 -73.00
C LEU A 885 16.22 13.48 -74.35
N ASP A 886 16.95 12.37 -74.40
CA ASP A 886 17.44 11.78 -75.64
C ASP A 886 16.34 10.93 -76.33
N ASP A 887 15.78 11.46 -77.41
CA ASP A 887 14.79 10.75 -78.26
C ASP A 887 15.33 9.42 -78.84
N GLY A 888 16.64 9.18 -78.77
CA GLY A 888 17.30 7.93 -79.18
C GLY A 888 17.27 6.81 -78.13
N ASP A 889 16.92 7.12 -76.87
CA ASP A 889 16.85 6.13 -75.80
C ASP A 889 15.56 5.30 -75.85
N ALA A 890 15.61 4.12 -75.22
CA ALA A 890 14.47 3.19 -75.20
C ALA A 890 13.24 3.78 -74.45
N TYR A 891 13.48 4.73 -73.55
CA TYR A 891 12.46 5.36 -72.71
C TYR A 891 12.65 6.88 -72.71
N PRO A 892 12.12 7.58 -73.73
CA PRO A 892 12.19 9.03 -73.80
C PRO A 892 11.40 9.69 -72.65
N PHE A 893 11.64 10.99 -72.47
CA PHE A 893 11.05 11.79 -71.41
C PHE A 893 9.53 11.69 -71.46
N GLY A 894 8.94 11.29 -70.32
CA GLY A 894 7.52 11.07 -70.17
C GLY A 894 7.03 11.47 -68.79
N VAL A 895 5.72 11.60 -68.67
CA VAL A 895 5.06 11.88 -67.39
C VAL A 895 3.97 10.86 -67.16
N ARG A 896 4.01 10.23 -65.98
CA ARG A 896 3.02 9.26 -65.53
C ARG A 896 2.35 9.74 -64.26
N VAL A 897 1.03 9.59 -64.18
CA VAL A 897 0.23 9.95 -63.02
C VAL A 897 -0.25 8.67 -62.34
N PHE A 898 0.25 8.38 -61.14
CA PHE A 898 -0.18 7.26 -60.31
C PHE A 898 -1.35 7.67 -59.42
N ILE A 899 -2.30 6.75 -59.20
CA ILE A 899 -3.41 6.92 -58.25
C ILE A 899 -3.04 6.21 -56.95
N ASP A 900 -2.90 6.98 -55.87
CA ASP A 900 -2.29 6.49 -54.63
C ASP A 900 -3.32 5.97 -53.63
N ASN A 901 -4.55 6.50 -53.60
CA ASN A 901 -5.55 6.09 -52.60
C ASN A 901 -6.28 4.76 -52.91
N GLY A 902 -5.75 3.96 -53.85
CA GLY A 902 -6.19 2.60 -54.19
C GLY A 902 -5.17 1.52 -53.79
N ASP A 903 -4.99 0.47 -54.58
CA ASP A 903 -3.93 -0.54 -54.38
C ASP A 903 -2.53 -0.07 -54.84
N GLY A 904 -2.45 1.14 -55.39
CA GLY A 904 -1.21 1.72 -55.91
C GLY A 904 -0.79 1.22 -57.29
N ASN A 905 -1.62 0.41 -57.96
CA ASN A 905 -1.32 -0.18 -59.29
C ASN A 905 -1.88 0.62 -60.46
N THR A 906 -2.80 1.56 -60.22
CA THR A 906 -3.47 2.32 -61.27
C THR A 906 -2.65 3.55 -61.64
N TYR A 907 -2.41 3.74 -62.94
CA TYR A 907 -1.72 4.92 -63.47
C TYR A 907 -2.27 5.35 -64.84
N VAL A 908 -1.96 6.58 -65.22
CA VAL A 908 -2.24 7.15 -66.54
C VAL A 908 -0.95 7.74 -67.10
N ASP A 909 -0.55 7.32 -68.30
CA ASP A 909 0.51 7.98 -69.06
C ASP A 909 -0.03 9.24 -69.72
N LEU A 910 0.66 10.36 -69.52
CA LEU A 910 0.31 11.59 -70.20
C LEU A 910 0.82 11.56 -71.64
N VAL A 911 -0.05 11.91 -72.57
CA VAL A 911 0.26 11.97 -74.00
C VAL A 911 0.68 13.39 -74.35
N GLU A 912 1.79 13.58 -75.07
CA GLU A 912 2.23 14.90 -75.51
C GLU A 912 1.24 15.51 -76.53
N TYR A 913 0.85 16.77 -76.32
CA TYR A 913 -0.12 17.49 -77.16
C TYR A 913 0.64 18.24 -78.30
N PRO A 914 0.23 18.18 -79.59
CA PRO A 914 0.99 18.74 -80.73
C PRO A 914 1.03 20.27 -80.82
N MET A 915 2.22 20.87 -80.91
CA MET A 915 2.45 22.32 -80.85
C MET A 915 2.42 23.06 -82.22
N THR A 916 1.46 22.82 -83.12
CA THR A 916 1.42 23.46 -84.47
C THR A 916 0.33 24.53 -84.66
N ALA A 917 0.46 25.38 -85.69
CA ALA A 917 -0.49 26.37 -86.20
C ALA A 917 -0.67 26.18 -87.73
N GLN A 918 -1.66 26.84 -88.37
CA GLN A 918 -1.88 26.73 -89.82
C GLN A 918 -1.74 28.08 -90.55
N ILE A 919 -1.11 28.08 -91.73
CA ILE A 919 -0.89 29.29 -92.54
C ILE A 919 -1.34 29.13 -93.99
N ARG A 920 -2.06 30.13 -94.52
CA ARG A 920 -2.41 30.30 -95.94
C ARG A 920 -1.74 31.56 -96.48
N VAL A 921 -1.24 31.52 -97.71
CA VAL A 921 -0.60 32.70 -98.34
C VAL A 921 -1.26 33.02 -99.68
N ILE A 922 -1.59 34.29 -99.89
CA ILE A 922 -2.24 34.79 -101.11
C ILE A 922 -1.35 35.87 -101.73
N ASN A 923 -0.95 35.69 -102.99
CA ASN A 923 -0.14 36.68 -103.68
C ASN A 923 -1.03 37.65 -104.48
N THR A 924 -1.10 38.91 -104.04
CA THR A 924 -1.82 39.99 -104.72
C THR A 924 -0.90 41.11 -105.22
N SER A 925 0.42 40.90 -105.23
CA SER A 925 1.38 41.85 -105.80
C SER A 925 1.37 41.78 -107.33
N TYR A 926 0.94 42.87 -108.00
CA TYR A 926 0.50 42.81 -109.40
C TYR A 926 1.62 42.74 -110.45
N ASP A 927 2.86 43.09 -110.10
CA ASP A 927 4.04 43.02 -110.97
C ASP A 927 5.16 42.14 -110.38
N ALA A 928 4.91 41.45 -109.26
CA ALA A 928 5.83 40.46 -108.71
C ALA A 928 5.92 39.23 -109.64
N PRO A 929 7.13 38.64 -109.81
CA PRO A 929 7.24 37.29 -110.34
C PRO A 929 6.59 36.29 -109.37
N ASP A 930 6.38 35.05 -109.82
CA ASP A 930 5.95 33.97 -108.93
C ASP A 930 6.90 33.86 -107.72
N LEU A 931 6.38 33.66 -106.51
CA LEU A 931 7.16 33.74 -105.26
C LEU A 931 7.29 32.38 -104.56
N ASP A 932 8.45 32.13 -103.96
CA ASP A 932 8.65 31.11 -102.93
C ASP A 932 8.55 31.74 -101.55
N VAL A 933 7.88 31.06 -100.61
CA VAL A 933 7.79 31.43 -99.19
C VAL A 933 8.57 30.40 -98.37
N TRP A 934 9.55 30.90 -97.62
CA TRP A 934 10.42 30.14 -96.76
C TRP A 934 9.99 30.29 -95.30
N VAL A 935 10.01 29.20 -94.56
CA VAL A 935 9.79 29.14 -93.11
C VAL A 935 11.04 28.53 -92.49
N ASP A 936 11.69 29.28 -91.59
CA ASP A 936 12.95 28.90 -90.92
C ASP A 936 14.03 28.34 -91.87
N GLY A 937 14.17 28.99 -93.04
CA GLY A 937 15.17 28.63 -94.04
C GLY A 937 14.82 27.42 -94.92
N VAL A 938 13.59 26.90 -94.84
CA VAL A 938 13.07 25.84 -95.72
C VAL A 938 11.92 26.37 -96.59
N VAL A 939 11.90 26.06 -97.88
CA VAL A 939 10.79 26.44 -98.78
C VAL A 939 9.52 25.70 -98.36
N GLY A 940 8.55 26.41 -97.79
CA GLY A 940 7.24 25.86 -97.42
C GLY A 940 6.22 25.95 -98.56
N ILE A 941 6.26 27.03 -99.35
CA ILE A 941 5.38 27.25 -100.50
C ILE A 941 6.25 27.68 -101.67
N SER A 942 6.04 27.10 -102.86
CA SER A 942 6.84 27.43 -104.04
C SER A 942 5.97 27.81 -105.24
N GLY A 943 6.45 28.77 -106.04
CA GLY A 943 5.83 29.11 -107.32
C GLY A 943 4.48 29.82 -107.21
N LEU A 944 4.26 30.66 -106.20
CA LEU A 944 2.99 31.34 -105.95
C LEU A 944 2.77 32.52 -106.92
N PRO A 945 1.90 32.41 -107.94
CA PRO A 945 1.75 33.45 -108.97
C PRO A 945 0.85 34.59 -108.51
N TYR A 946 0.80 35.69 -109.27
CA TYR A 946 -0.18 36.77 -109.02
C TYR A 946 -1.62 36.23 -109.03
N SER A 947 -2.41 36.64 -108.03
CA SER A 947 -3.75 36.13 -107.70
C SER A 947 -3.78 34.64 -107.31
N GLY A 948 -2.62 34.02 -107.10
CA GLY A 948 -2.47 32.64 -106.62
C GLY A 948 -2.67 32.52 -105.10
N VAL A 949 -3.11 31.34 -104.66
CA VAL A 949 -3.32 30.98 -103.25
C VAL A 949 -2.62 29.67 -102.96
N ALA A 950 -1.80 29.65 -101.90
CA ALA A 950 -1.34 28.43 -101.25
C ALA A 950 -2.20 28.18 -100.03
N GLY A 951 -2.92 27.05 -100.01
CA GLY A 951 -3.86 26.69 -98.94
C GLY A 951 -3.19 26.55 -97.56
N TYR A 952 -4.01 26.31 -96.53
CA TYR A 952 -3.53 26.14 -95.16
C TYR A 952 -2.56 24.95 -95.05
N GLY A 953 -1.32 25.22 -94.64
CA GLY A 953 -0.31 24.24 -94.27
C GLY A 953 0.11 24.41 -92.81
N GLU A 954 0.63 23.34 -92.20
CA GLU A 954 1.09 23.37 -90.81
C GLU A 954 2.44 24.07 -90.68
N VAL A 955 2.58 24.83 -89.60
CA VAL A 955 3.83 25.41 -89.13
C VAL A 955 3.91 25.21 -87.63
N ASP A 956 5.09 24.94 -87.10
CA ASP A 956 5.25 24.83 -85.65
C ASP A 956 4.93 26.17 -84.97
N ALA A 957 4.27 26.13 -83.82
CA ALA A 957 3.87 27.31 -83.07
C ALA A 957 5.09 27.99 -82.41
N GLY A 958 4.98 29.30 -82.23
CA GLY A 958 6.04 30.17 -81.73
C GLY A 958 6.54 31.14 -82.80
N ILE A 959 7.69 31.77 -82.53
CA ILE A 959 8.28 32.74 -83.45
C ILE A 959 8.98 31.97 -84.58
N ARG A 960 8.62 32.28 -85.83
CA ARG A 960 9.15 31.66 -87.05
C ARG A 960 9.66 32.72 -88.00
N ASN A 961 10.80 32.48 -88.64
CA ASN A 961 11.34 33.38 -89.65
C ASN A 961 10.67 33.10 -91.00
N ILE A 962 10.02 34.11 -91.56
CA ILE A 962 9.33 34.06 -92.85
C ILE A 962 10.11 34.90 -93.85
N GLN A 963 10.56 34.26 -94.93
CA GLN A 963 11.24 34.93 -96.02
C GLN A 963 10.51 34.70 -97.35
N MET A 964 10.56 35.66 -98.27
CA MET A 964 10.00 35.51 -99.61
C MET A 964 11.00 35.88 -100.70
N THR A 965 11.06 35.07 -101.76
CA THR A 965 11.97 35.26 -102.90
C THR A 965 11.25 35.00 -104.22
N PRO A 966 11.72 35.53 -105.37
CA PRO A 966 11.26 35.04 -106.66
C PRO A 966 11.54 33.53 -106.82
N THR A 967 10.63 32.82 -107.47
CA THR A 967 10.62 31.35 -107.53
C THR A 967 11.95 30.80 -108.04
N GLY A 968 12.50 29.83 -107.30
CA GLY A 968 13.75 29.15 -107.62
C GLY A 968 15.01 29.98 -107.34
N LEU A 969 14.87 31.18 -106.74
CA LEU A 969 15.99 32.01 -106.29
C LEU A 969 16.01 32.09 -104.76
N THR A 970 17.20 32.27 -104.19
CA THR A 970 17.38 32.61 -102.77
C THR A 970 17.63 34.11 -102.55
N VAL A 971 17.85 34.88 -103.63
CA VAL A 971 18.15 36.33 -103.60
C VAL A 971 17.58 36.99 -104.87
N PRO A 972 16.95 38.18 -104.80
CA PRO A 972 16.71 38.96 -103.59
C PRO A 972 15.64 38.34 -102.69
N VAL A 973 15.89 38.38 -101.37
CA VAL A 973 14.85 38.20 -100.36
C VAL A 973 14.10 39.52 -100.30
N VAL A 974 12.81 39.48 -100.61
CA VAL A 974 11.97 40.67 -100.76
C VAL A 974 11.09 40.92 -99.54
N ILE A 975 10.86 39.89 -98.72
CA ILE A 975 10.31 39.98 -97.36
C ILE A 975 11.18 39.11 -96.46
N ASP A 976 11.57 39.61 -95.29
CA ASP A 976 12.27 38.87 -94.23
C ASP A 976 11.79 39.38 -92.87
N THR A 977 11.04 38.54 -92.14
CA THR A 977 10.42 38.94 -90.87
C THR A 977 10.22 37.75 -89.95
N ASN A 978 10.19 38.01 -88.64
CA ASN A 978 9.82 37.01 -87.65
C ASN A 978 8.36 37.18 -87.27
N VAL A 979 7.59 36.11 -87.44
CA VAL A 979 6.15 36.08 -87.17
C VAL A 979 5.88 35.12 -86.02
N ALA A 980 5.09 35.57 -85.05
CA ALA A 980 4.60 34.70 -84.00
C ALA A 980 3.35 33.96 -84.49
N TYR A 981 3.39 32.64 -84.43
CA TYR A 981 2.25 31.77 -84.68
C TYR A 981 1.76 31.19 -83.36
N THR A 982 0.51 31.48 -83.00
CA THR A 982 -0.12 30.88 -81.84
C THR A 982 -0.59 29.48 -82.20
N ARG A 983 -0.31 28.51 -81.34
CA ARG A 983 -0.75 27.13 -81.48
C ARG A 983 -2.27 27.04 -81.71
N GLY A 984 -2.68 26.21 -82.68
CA GLY A 984 -4.09 25.99 -83.02
C GLY A 984 -4.77 27.15 -83.77
N HIS A 985 -4.09 28.27 -84.02
CA HIS A 985 -4.63 29.37 -84.82
C HIS A 985 -4.39 29.16 -86.31
N GLU A 986 -5.23 29.78 -87.13
CA GLU A 986 -5.19 29.72 -88.58
C GLU A 986 -4.93 31.14 -89.12
N TYR A 987 -3.88 31.35 -89.90
CA TYR A 987 -3.52 32.68 -90.38
C TYR A 987 -3.59 32.76 -91.91
N THR A 988 -3.97 33.92 -92.43
CA THR A 988 -3.75 34.26 -93.85
C THR A 988 -2.80 35.43 -93.99
N ALA A 989 -1.74 35.25 -94.78
CA ALA A 989 -0.85 36.32 -95.22
C ALA A 989 -1.18 36.74 -96.66
N PHE A 990 -1.48 38.03 -96.86
CA PHE A 990 -1.66 38.66 -98.16
C PHE A 990 -0.36 39.35 -98.56
N ILE A 991 0.26 38.93 -99.65
CA ILE A 991 1.41 39.62 -100.25
C ILE A 991 0.84 40.74 -101.12
N VAL A 992 1.26 41.98 -100.88
CA VAL A 992 0.65 43.20 -101.42
C VAL A 992 1.70 44.16 -102.00
N ASP A 993 1.22 45.21 -102.68
CA ASP A 993 2.01 46.28 -103.32
C ASP A 993 2.76 45.86 -104.59
N GLU A 994 3.49 46.77 -105.23
CA GLU A 994 4.38 46.47 -106.36
C GLU A 994 5.66 45.76 -105.90
N PHE A 995 6.31 44.98 -106.76
CA PHE A 995 7.48 44.15 -106.43
C PHE A 995 8.64 44.94 -105.81
N ALA A 996 8.80 46.20 -106.20
CA ALA A 996 9.82 47.10 -105.65
C ALA A 996 9.52 47.56 -104.20
N MET A 997 8.26 47.51 -103.79
CA MET A 997 7.73 47.96 -102.50
C MET A 997 6.95 46.84 -101.80
N ILE A 998 7.23 45.59 -102.15
CA ILE A 998 6.43 44.43 -101.74
C ILE A 998 6.38 44.31 -100.23
N ASP A 999 5.20 43.99 -99.72
CA ASP A 999 4.94 43.88 -98.29
C ASP A 999 3.94 42.74 -98.03
N ALA A 1000 3.72 42.39 -96.77
CA ALA A 1000 2.74 41.38 -96.39
C ALA A 1000 1.84 41.88 -95.27
N VAL A 1001 0.55 41.58 -95.39
CA VAL A 1001 -0.44 41.80 -94.32
C VAL A 1001 -0.90 40.43 -93.84
N GLN A 1002 -0.61 40.10 -92.60
CA GLN A 1002 -1.11 38.88 -91.97
C GLN A 1002 -2.36 39.16 -91.14
N VAL A 1003 -3.28 38.23 -91.14
CA VAL A 1003 -4.46 38.25 -90.31
C VAL A 1003 -4.75 36.86 -89.73
N ASP A 1004 -5.24 36.85 -88.51
CA ASP A 1004 -5.81 35.66 -87.87
C ASP A 1004 -7.20 35.40 -88.48
N ASP A 1005 -7.44 34.18 -88.93
CA ASP A 1005 -8.66 33.78 -89.61
C ASP A 1005 -9.58 33.01 -88.66
N ASP A 1006 -10.83 33.45 -88.61
CA ASP A 1006 -11.92 32.75 -87.93
C ASP A 1006 -12.80 32.09 -89.00
N ARG A 1007 -12.55 30.79 -89.23
CA ARG A 1007 -13.18 29.99 -90.29
C ARG A 1007 -14.47 29.30 -89.87
N ALA A 1008 -14.95 29.52 -88.65
CA ALA A 1008 -16.13 28.85 -88.11
C ALA A 1008 -17.35 29.80 -88.07
N PRO A 1009 -18.20 29.87 -89.11
CA PRO A 1009 -19.42 30.65 -89.03
C PRO A 1009 -20.40 30.05 -88.00
N ASN A 1010 -21.23 30.90 -87.39
CA ASN A 1010 -22.35 30.42 -86.58
C ASN A 1010 -23.27 29.52 -87.42
N ALA A 1011 -23.90 28.53 -86.77
CA ALA A 1011 -24.74 27.54 -87.45
C ALA A 1011 -25.85 28.22 -88.28
N GLY A 1012 -25.85 27.97 -89.60
CA GLY A 1012 -26.85 28.53 -90.54
C GLY A 1012 -26.53 29.93 -91.07
N MET A 1013 -25.35 30.48 -90.74
CA MET A 1013 -24.82 31.74 -91.27
C MET A 1013 -23.61 31.46 -92.18
N ALA A 1014 -23.18 32.48 -92.90
CA ALA A 1014 -21.89 32.55 -93.57
C ALA A 1014 -21.06 33.71 -93.01
N LYS A 1015 -19.74 33.64 -93.13
CA LYS A 1015 -18.82 34.73 -92.75
C LYS A 1015 -18.15 35.32 -93.98
N LEU A 1016 -18.07 36.65 -94.03
CA LEU A 1016 -17.42 37.39 -95.10
C LEU A 1016 -16.49 38.45 -94.54
N ARG A 1017 -15.33 38.61 -95.18
CA ARG A 1017 -14.42 39.73 -94.95
C ARG A 1017 -14.02 40.37 -96.27
N PHE A 1018 -13.66 41.64 -96.22
CA PHE A 1018 -13.07 42.36 -97.33
C PHE A 1018 -11.62 42.71 -97.02
N VAL A 1019 -10.81 42.66 -98.06
CA VAL A 1019 -9.38 42.95 -98.00
C VAL A 1019 -9.06 43.86 -99.17
N HIS A 1020 -8.46 45.01 -98.90
CA HIS A 1020 -8.11 45.97 -99.95
C HIS A 1020 -6.60 45.94 -100.23
N THR A 1021 -6.22 45.35 -101.36
CA THR A 1021 -4.82 45.11 -101.73
C THR A 1021 -4.34 45.94 -102.93
N SER A 1022 -5.11 46.93 -103.41
CA SER A 1022 -4.73 47.79 -104.54
C SER A 1022 -3.97 49.03 -104.02
N PRO A 1023 -2.66 49.18 -104.28
CA PRO A 1023 -1.84 50.26 -103.69
C PRO A 1023 -2.14 51.66 -104.24
N ASP A 1024 -2.66 51.75 -105.47
CA ASP A 1024 -2.93 52.99 -106.19
C ASP A 1024 -4.40 53.44 -106.12
N ALA A 1025 -5.26 52.65 -105.47
CA ALA A 1025 -6.68 52.93 -105.35
C ALA A 1025 -7.00 53.78 -104.11
N PRO A 1026 -8.02 54.67 -104.18
CA PRO A 1026 -8.52 55.36 -102.99
C PRO A 1026 -9.21 54.37 -102.04
N ALA A 1027 -9.44 54.78 -100.79
CA ALA A 1027 -10.27 54.00 -99.87
C ALA A 1027 -11.66 53.76 -100.48
N PHE A 1028 -12.17 52.54 -100.31
CA PHE A 1028 -13.45 52.11 -100.89
C PHE A 1028 -14.50 51.85 -99.81
N ASP A 1029 -15.77 52.08 -100.16
CA ASP A 1029 -16.90 51.48 -99.49
C ASP A 1029 -17.36 50.25 -100.28
N ILE A 1030 -17.62 49.14 -99.61
CA ILE A 1030 -18.24 47.95 -100.21
C ILE A 1030 -19.67 47.82 -99.70
N LYS A 1031 -20.63 47.92 -100.61
CA LYS A 1031 -22.07 47.79 -100.34
C LYS A 1031 -22.59 46.46 -100.88
N LEU A 1032 -23.25 45.70 -100.02
CA LEU A 1032 -23.84 44.41 -100.34
C LEU A 1032 -25.34 44.58 -100.50
N PHE A 1033 -25.86 44.46 -101.72
CA PHE A 1033 -27.29 44.59 -101.97
C PHE A 1033 -27.97 43.22 -101.95
N THR A 1034 -28.90 43.05 -101.02
CA THR A 1034 -29.97 42.03 -101.04
C THR A 1034 -31.33 42.71 -101.22
N GLY A 1035 -32.39 41.93 -101.37
CA GLY A 1035 -33.77 42.43 -101.51
C GLY A 1035 -34.26 43.37 -100.40
N ASP A 1036 -33.54 43.46 -99.27
CA ASP A 1036 -33.90 44.23 -98.07
C ASP A 1036 -32.97 45.45 -97.76
N GLY A 1037 -32.03 45.79 -98.65
CA GLY A 1037 -31.17 47.00 -98.52
C GLY A 1037 -29.71 46.71 -98.11
N PRO A 1038 -28.78 47.69 -98.20
CA PRO A 1038 -27.35 47.37 -98.16
C PRO A 1038 -26.72 47.31 -96.76
N THR A 1039 -25.95 46.26 -96.49
CA THR A 1039 -24.87 46.26 -95.47
C THR A 1039 -23.61 46.87 -96.10
N ALA A 1040 -22.91 47.78 -95.40
CA ALA A 1040 -21.78 48.52 -95.95
C ALA A 1040 -20.52 48.37 -95.07
N PHE A 1041 -19.39 48.04 -95.71
CA PHE A 1041 -18.05 48.21 -95.15
C PHE A 1041 -17.53 49.55 -95.66
N GLU A 1042 -17.36 50.53 -94.79
CA GLU A 1042 -17.01 51.89 -95.19
C GLU A 1042 -15.51 52.17 -95.01
N ASN A 1043 -14.95 53.01 -95.88
CA ASN A 1043 -13.59 53.52 -95.80
C ASN A 1043 -12.47 52.46 -95.65
N THR A 1044 -12.55 51.36 -96.39
CA THR A 1044 -11.48 50.33 -96.41
C THR A 1044 -10.31 50.84 -97.27
N SER A 1045 -9.22 51.25 -96.63
CA SER A 1045 -8.00 51.76 -97.28
C SER A 1045 -7.07 50.64 -97.72
N PHE A 1046 -6.06 50.94 -98.53
CA PHE A 1046 -5.04 49.95 -98.91
C PHE A 1046 -4.38 49.34 -97.65
N LYS A 1047 -4.21 48.00 -97.67
CA LYS A 1047 -3.75 47.13 -96.56
C LYS A 1047 -4.76 46.93 -95.41
N ASP A 1048 -5.94 47.58 -95.46
CA ASP A 1048 -6.98 47.29 -94.47
C ASP A 1048 -7.63 45.92 -94.75
N VAL A 1049 -7.81 45.18 -93.66
CA VAL A 1049 -8.51 43.91 -93.61
C VAL A 1049 -9.70 44.07 -92.66
N THR A 1050 -10.92 43.90 -93.14
CA THR A 1050 -12.08 43.97 -92.24
C THR A 1050 -12.12 42.73 -91.35
N ALA A 1051 -12.75 42.84 -90.18
CA ALA A 1051 -13.17 41.66 -89.44
C ALA A 1051 -14.17 40.84 -90.27
N TYR A 1052 -14.29 39.55 -89.95
CA TYR A 1052 -15.37 38.73 -90.48
C TYR A 1052 -16.72 39.26 -89.99
N THR A 1053 -17.66 39.41 -90.93
CA THR A 1053 -19.05 39.78 -90.65
C THR A 1053 -19.93 38.61 -91.01
N GLU A 1054 -20.88 38.29 -90.14
CA GLU A 1054 -21.86 37.25 -90.42
C GLU A 1054 -22.95 37.76 -91.35
N LEU A 1055 -23.37 36.89 -92.27
CA LEU A 1055 -24.47 37.14 -93.19
C LEU A 1055 -25.29 35.86 -93.38
N ASP A 1056 -26.57 36.03 -93.71
CA ASP A 1056 -27.39 34.91 -94.14
C ASP A 1056 -26.92 34.41 -95.51
N GLY A 1057 -26.96 33.10 -95.74
CA GLY A 1057 -26.73 32.52 -97.05
C GLY A 1057 -27.76 33.03 -98.06
N GLY A 1058 -27.29 33.45 -99.24
CA GLY A 1058 -28.10 34.12 -100.24
C GLY A 1058 -27.29 34.68 -101.40
N SER A 1059 -27.99 35.31 -102.35
CA SER A 1059 -27.36 35.94 -103.52
C SER A 1059 -27.17 37.43 -103.27
N TYR A 1060 -25.92 37.89 -103.30
CA TYR A 1060 -25.53 39.26 -102.99
C TYR A 1060 -24.92 39.95 -104.21
N ILE A 1061 -25.32 41.19 -104.49
CA ILE A 1061 -24.64 42.03 -105.48
C ILE A 1061 -23.64 42.92 -104.74
N PHE A 1062 -22.37 42.83 -105.14
CA PHE A 1062 -21.28 43.60 -104.57
C PHE A 1062 -21.07 44.87 -105.39
N VAL A 1063 -21.23 46.01 -104.72
CA VAL A 1063 -21.00 47.33 -105.31
C VAL A 1063 -19.87 48.01 -104.55
N VAL A 1064 -18.81 48.33 -105.27
CA VAL A 1064 -17.65 49.05 -104.73
C VAL A 1064 -17.77 50.51 -105.16
N THR A 1065 -17.75 51.42 -104.20
CA THR A 1065 -17.74 52.87 -104.43
C THR A 1065 -16.47 53.48 -103.82
N GLU A 1066 -15.92 54.56 -104.37
CA GLU A 1066 -14.97 55.38 -103.60
C GLU A 1066 -15.62 55.80 -102.29
N ASN A 1067 -14.84 55.89 -101.21
CA ASN A 1067 -15.37 56.23 -99.89
C ASN A 1067 -16.22 57.51 -99.92
N GLY A 1068 -17.46 57.43 -99.44
CA GLY A 1068 -18.42 58.52 -99.42
C GLY A 1068 -19.08 58.83 -100.78
N SER A 1069 -18.73 58.08 -101.84
CA SER A 1069 -19.36 58.20 -103.17
C SER A 1069 -20.61 57.31 -103.27
N THR A 1070 -21.60 57.78 -104.01
CA THR A 1070 -22.78 56.99 -104.40
C THR A 1070 -22.64 56.43 -105.82
N THR A 1071 -21.56 56.74 -106.52
CA THR A 1071 -21.30 56.28 -107.89
C THR A 1071 -20.44 55.02 -107.83
N PRO A 1072 -20.92 53.86 -108.33
CA PRO A 1072 -20.13 52.63 -108.39
C PRO A 1072 -18.87 52.80 -109.22
N VAL A 1073 -17.73 52.41 -108.63
CA VAL A 1073 -16.46 52.21 -109.34
C VAL A 1073 -16.46 50.83 -110.00
N ALA A 1074 -17.07 49.84 -109.33
CA ALA A 1074 -17.36 48.53 -109.89
C ALA A 1074 -18.67 47.98 -109.31
N THR A 1075 -19.45 47.32 -110.17
CA THR A 1075 -20.58 46.50 -109.76
C THR A 1075 -20.34 45.10 -110.30
N TYR A 1076 -20.28 44.13 -109.40
CA TYR A 1076 -20.04 42.75 -109.76
C TYR A 1076 -21.36 42.01 -109.96
N GLN A 1077 -21.31 40.87 -110.66
CA GLN A 1077 -22.47 39.99 -110.77
C GLN A 1077 -22.86 39.45 -109.38
N ALA A 1078 -24.11 39.03 -109.24
CA ALA A 1078 -24.58 38.46 -107.98
C ALA A 1078 -23.77 37.19 -107.65
N ILE A 1079 -23.17 37.15 -106.46
CA ILE A 1079 -22.44 35.98 -105.95
C ILE A 1079 -23.34 35.31 -104.92
N THR A 1080 -23.51 34.00 -105.04
CA THR A 1080 -24.20 33.18 -104.04
C THR A 1080 -23.22 32.84 -102.93
N VAL A 1081 -23.58 33.19 -101.70
CA VAL A 1081 -22.89 32.76 -100.48
C VAL A 1081 -23.75 31.69 -99.82
N ASP A 1082 -23.17 30.51 -99.61
CA ASP A 1082 -23.85 29.38 -98.96
C ASP A 1082 -23.71 29.46 -97.44
N ASN A 1083 -24.63 28.84 -96.70
CA ASN A 1083 -24.52 28.70 -95.24
C ASN A 1083 -23.48 27.63 -94.86
N GLY A 1084 -22.73 27.89 -93.78
CA GLY A 1084 -21.60 27.05 -93.35
C GLY A 1084 -20.29 27.48 -93.98
#